data_AF-A0A2E3C7R9-F1
#
_entry.id   AF-A0A2E3C7R9-F1
#
_cell.length_a   1.000
_cell.length_b   1.000
_cell.length_c   1.000
_cell.angle_alpha   90.00
_cell.angle_beta   90.00
_cell.angle_gamma   90.00
#
_symmetry.space_group_name_H-M   'P 1'
#
loop_
_entity.id
_entity.type
_entity.pdbx_description
1 polymer ?
#
loop_
_entity_poly.entity_id
_entity_poly.type
_entity_poly.pdbx_seq_one_letter_code
_entity_poly.pdbx_strand_id
1 'polypeptide(L)'
;MILIIPLAPIPKVIGEDSTLLFASDANDGIAWIDISCQHSNQECEPVEVTITWPNGTNDSISSSTSTEILRNITAGTVTISSDNSFQNSGWELRTILPSPSGHEISDHPEHSGDQNVVGAIFTGRNTGNLVGTDIDVIHVDGNEGDILEIYPISSRYPLTLDILDTSGQIPILLKTIENSQTLIEVPSNDGLHIKIHSNDGEDENPYSFEMNIWTDEDENPYIILPDTRINGSIGSLDNEGDFYLLKVGPGAPLVIVFDTTDAIQLRYVENGNMTEVNQSSGTLRIENVGETNATLLIHIRSSNPVIYSILHNIDSLPDGEILGDAPDSLENVQRDKEAFPTIQDDGVWYNGHLTDNEDIDYWLFDINDVNGSIVHLIPSSESTDCCIMEIVPLTNITDSASTLNIIGEGLHAIRIYLDPNRTSDSSSTSYSLRLELQEVDEPVYFDRSAEFMHFYILIGFLMLSPLLLIAYWQWKDRDLIRVEKHEKLRLMRLRERLSGIGLDSQEDEDIDSALSALGDTEWDALIHEWGKPDVRHFTEDLEIAAWRLDMEPPTLLIGLRPNVTWEHAGVRLAATMGERVEIQEVHPSHLHFEDEIVLDNMEENKLNFIRVQHSQGSTKLDVLVTGTVGGTPMAAMPSKALRDSEE
;
A
#
# COMPACT_ATOMS: atom_id res chain seq x y z
N MET A 1 27.14 43.61 14.26
CA MET A 1 27.50 43.35 15.68
C MET A 1 28.97 43.70 15.80
N ILE A 2 29.34 44.75 16.55
CA ILE A 2 30.76 45.10 16.74
C ILE A 2 31.39 43.93 17.50
N LEU A 3 32.14 43.09 16.82
CA LEU A 3 32.96 42.07 17.46
C LEU A 3 34.15 42.80 18.10
N ILE A 4 33.90 43.43 19.24
CA ILE A 4 34.93 43.69 20.22
C ILE A 4 35.39 42.29 20.62
N ILE A 5 36.53 41.84 20.09
CA ILE A 5 37.18 40.63 20.61
C ILE A 5 37.41 40.92 22.10
N PRO A 6 36.71 40.24 23.04
CA PRO A 6 37.22 40.21 24.39
C PRO A 6 38.49 39.39 24.26
N LEU A 7 39.66 40.05 24.28
CA LEU A 7 40.91 39.36 24.50
C LEU A 7 40.72 38.54 25.79
N ALA A 8 40.48 37.24 25.65
CA ALA A 8 40.57 36.33 26.77
C ALA A 8 42.04 36.37 27.20
N PRO A 9 42.37 36.90 28.39
CA PRO A 9 43.74 36.89 28.83
C PRO A 9 44.08 35.45 29.18
N ILE A 10 45.19 34.94 28.65
CA ILE A 10 45.94 33.91 29.34
C ILE A 10 46.81 34.68 30.34
N PRO A 11 46.47 34.75 31.65
CA PRO A 11 47.32 35.42 32.60
C PRO A 11 48.53 34.52 32.85
N LYS A 12 49.63 34.76 32.14
CA LYS A 12 50.95 34.37 32.63
C LYS A 12 51.45 35.52 33.50
N VAL A 13 51.37 35.31 34.82
CA VAL A 13 52.00 36.18 35.82
C VAL A 13 53.52 36.14 35.56
N ILE A 14 54.07 37.24 35.06
CA ILE A 14 55.51 37.48 34.97
C ILE A 14 55.82 38.52 36.03
N GLY A 15 56.39 38.09 37.17
CA GLY A 15 56.84 38.98 38.25
C GLY A 15 55.70 39.58 39.10
N GLU A 16 55.97 39.82 40.39
CA GLU A 16 54.97 40.08 41.43
C GLU A 16 54.11 41.36 41.30
N ASP A 17 54.28 42.24 40.30
CA ASP A 17 53.49 43.49 40.18
C ASP A 17 53.06 43.90 38.73
N SER A 18 53.29 43.08 37.69
CA SER A 18 52.96 43.45 36.29
C SER A 18 52.06 42.44 35.58
N THR A 19 51.01 42.92 34.89
CA THR A 19 50.14 42.12 34.02
C THR A 19 50.50 42.29 32.55
N LEU A 20 50.56 41.16 31.82
CA LEU A 20 50.71 41.16 30.38
C LEU A 20 49.37 41.53 29.72
N LEU A 21 49.35 42.59 28.93
CA LEU A 21 48.17 43.06 28.20
C LEU A 21 48.10 42.47 26.79
N PHE A 22 49.25 42.41 26.11
CA PHE A 22 49.34 41.97 24.73
C PHE A 22 50.72 41.35 24.48
N ALA A 23 50.77 40.26 23.73
CA ALA A 23 52.00 39.70 23.20
C ALA A 23 51.73 39.12 21.82
N SER A 24 52.48 39.58 20.82
CA SER A 24 52.42 39.05 19.46
C SER A 24 53.80 39.07 18.83
N ASP A 25 54.06 38.08 18.00
CA ASP A 25 55.19 38.14 17.08
C ASP A 25 54.89 39.15 15.97
N ALA A 26 55.93 39.87 15.55
CA ALA A 26 55.89 40.86 14.49
C ALA A 26 57.05 40.62 13.51
N ASN A 27 56.86 40.98 12.24
CA ASN A 27 57.91 41.04 11.22
C ASN A 27 58.68 42.37 11.29
N ASP A 28 59.73 42.49 10.48
CA ASP A 28 60.41 43.77 10.25
C ASP A 28 59.41 44.77 9.64
N GLY A 29 59.33 46.01 10.16
CA GLY A 29 58.41 47.02 9.62
C GLY A 29 57.98 48.09 10.61
N ILE A 30 56.99 48.90 10.24
CA ILE A 30 56.46 49.98 11.09
C ILE A 30 55.37 49.43 12.00
N ALA A 31 55.59 49.55 13.31
CA ALA A 31 54.62 49.25 14.35
C ALA A 31 54.01 50.55 14.88
N TRP A 32 52.68 50.54 15.04
CA TRP A 32 51.94 51.61 15.69
C TRP A 32 51.19 51.08 16.90
N ILE A 33 51.32 51.80 18.01
CA ILE A 33 50.63 51.52 19.26
C ILE A 33 49.98 52.83 19.71
N ASP A 34 48.66 52.86 19.77
CA ASP A 34 47.89 53.95 20.35
C ASP A 34 47.28 53.51 21.68
N ILE A 35 47.49 54.35 22.69
CA ILE A 35 46.91 54.19 24.01
C ILE A 35 46.05 55.42 24.24
N SER A 36 44.73 55.25 24.11
CA SER A 36 43.77 56.36 24.11
C SER A 36 42.79 56.26 25.29
N CYS A 37 42.52 57.40 25.91
CA CYS A 37 41.55 57.52 27.00
C CYS A 37 40.14 57.73 26.43
N GLN A 38 39.18 56.85 26.74
CA GLN A 38 37.81 56.95 26.20
C GLN A 38 36.97 58.07 26.83
N HIS A 39 37.41 58.66 27.94
CA HIS A 39 36.69 59.76 28.59
C HIS A 39 37.00 61.09 27.92
N SER A 40 36.10 61.55 27.05
CA SER A 40 36.28 62.76 26.24
C SER A 40 36.42 64.09 27.02
N ASN A 41 36.25 64.09 28.35
CA ASN A 41 36.26 65.30 29.20
C ASN A 41 36.79 65.09 30.63
N GLN A 42 37.43 63.94 30.94
CA GLN A 42 38.08 63.70 32.23
C GLN A 42 39.47 63.07 31.98
N GLU A 43 40.47 63.50 32.75
CA GLU A 43 41.78 62.81 32.75
C GLU A 43 41.55 61.37 33.22
N CYS A 44 41.94 60.39 32.40
CA CYS A 44 41.95 59.00 32.83
C CYS A 44 42.94 58.83 33.99
N GLU A 45 42.70 57.84 34.86
CA GLU A 45 43.67 57.50 35.89
C GLU A 45 45.02 57.20 35.24
N PRO A 46 46.14 57.69 35.81
CA PRO A 46 47.46 57.48 35.23
C PRO A 46 47.77 55.98 35.23
N VAL A 47 48.15 55.46 34.06
CA VAL A 47 48.56 54.06 33.91
C VAL A 47 50.02 54.00 33.52
N GLU A 48 50.74 53.03 34.08
CA GLU A 48 52.09 52.70 33.65
C GLU A 48 52.03 51.51 32.68
N VAL A 49 52.34 51.79 31.41
CA VAL A 49 52.43 50.76 30.36
C VAL A 49 53.88 50.64 29.92
N THR A 50 54.41 49.43 29.99
CA THR A 50 55.74 49.09 29.47
C THR A 50 55.58 48.28 28.19
N ILE A 51 56.13 48.80 27.10
CA ILE A 51 56.23 48.11 25.81
C ILE A 51 57.67 47.61 25.68
N THR A 52 57.83 46.30 25.55
CA THR A 52 59.11 45.65 25.27
C THR A 52 59.16 45.27 23.80
N TRP A 53 60.17 45.75 23.09
CA TRP A 53 60.34 45.56 21.67
C TRP A 53 61.25 44.36 21.36
N PRO A 54 61.24 43.83 20.11
CA PRO A 54 61.99 42.63 19.72
C PRO A 54 63.51 42.74 19.93
N ASN A 55 64.06 43.95 19.86
CA ASN A 55 65.47 44.25 20.12
C ASN A 55 65.84 44.31 21.63
N GLY A 56 64.88 44.05 22.53
CA GLY A 56 65.06 44.11 23.98
C GLY A 56 65.05 45.51 24.58
N THR A 57 64.71 46.54 23.81
CA THR A 57 64.49 47.90 24.35
C THR A 57 63.07 48.04 24.88
N ASN A 58 62.90 48.88 25.90
CA ASN A 58 61.61 49.09 26.55
C ASN A 58 61.24 50.57 26.49
N ASP A 59 59.99 50.85 26.15
CA ASP A 59 59.36 52.16 26.31
C ASP A 59 58.36 52.09 27.47
N SER A 60 58.60 52.87 28.52
CA SER A 60 57.70 53.00 29.67
C SER A 60 56.90 54.29 29.52
N ILE A 61 55.58 54.16 29.39
CA ILE A 61 54.65 55.27 29.28
C ILE A 61 53.96 55.42 30.63
N SER A 62 54.20 56.57 31.28
CA SER A 62 53.45 57.00 32.46
C SER A 62 52.69 58.28 32.08
N SER A 63 51.44 58.14 31.65
CA SER A 63 50.66 59.25 31.11
C SER A 63 49.22 59.23 31.61
N SER A 64 48.66 60.42 31.89
CA SER A 64 47.23 60.65 32.14
C SER A 64 46.48 61.09 30.87
N THR A 65 47.18 61.18 29.74
CA THR A 65 46.68 61.63 28.44
C THR A 65 46.98 60.62 27.33
N SER A 66 46.16 60.57 26.28
CA SER A 66 46.38 59.69 25.14
C SER A 66 47.78 59.84 24.55
N THR A 67 48.41 58.73 24.22
CA THR A 67 49.77 58.68 23.66
C THR A 67 49.81 57.66 22.53
N GLU A 68 50.38 58.07 21.40
CA GLU A 68 50.74 57.16 20.33
C GLU A 68 52.26 56.96 20.25
N ILE A 69 52.67 55.77 19.86
CA ILE A 69 54.05 55.43 19.53
C ILE A 69 54.07 54.82 18.14
N LEU A 70 54.94 55.37 17.30
CA LEU A 70 55.26 54.85 15.98
C LEU A 70 56.74 54.44 15.98
N ARG A 71 57.04 53.20 15.60
CA ARG A 71 58.40 52.68 15.67
C ARG A 71 58.67 51.66 14.56
N ASN A 72 59.81 51.81 13.90
CA ASN A 72 60.34 50.77 13.03
C ASN A 72 61.00 49.67 13.87
N ILE A 73 60.51 48.44 13.75
CA ILE A 73 60.90 47.28 14.56
C ILE A 73 61.53 46.20 13.69
N THR A 74 62.35 45.37 14.32
CA THR A 74 62.85 44.14 13.72
C THR A 74 61.97 42.95 14.08
N ALA A 75 62.02 41.86 13.31
CA ALA A 75 61.24 40.67 13.54
C ALA A 75 61.49 40.07 14.94
N GLY A 76 60.40 39.68 15.60
CA GLY A 76 60.39 39.06 16.92
C GLY A 76 59.17 39.48 17.75
N THR A 77 59.18 39.16 19.03
CA THR A 77 58.00 39.35 19.89
C THR A 77 57.92 40.75 20.46
N VAL A 78 56.77 41.42 20.28
CA VAL A 78 56.40 42.65 20.96
C VAL A 78 55.53 42.27 22.16
N THR A 79 55.88 42.74 23.36
CA THR A 79 55.06 42.50 24.57
C THR A 79 54.71 43.81 25.25
N ILE A 80 53.43 44.00 25.58
CA ILE A 80 52.90 45.16 26.27
C ILE A 80 52.39 44.69 27.64
N SER A 81 52.90 45.30 28.71
CA SER A 81 52.54 45.00 30.09
C SER A 81 52.16 46.25 30.86
N SER A 82 51.31 46.14 31.87
CA SER A 82 50.88 47.25 32.72
C SER A 82 50.79 46.86 34.19
N ASP A 83 50.80 47.85 35.08
CA ASP A 83 50.60 47.73 36.52
C ASP A 83 49.12 47.56 36.90
N ASN A 84 48.51 46.41 36.54
CA ASN A 84 47.22 45.92 37.05
C ASN A 84 45.97 46.84 36.98
N SER A 85 46.06 48.00 36.33
CA SER A 85 44.99 49.02 36.31
C SER A 85 44.39 49.27 34.92
N PHE A 86 45.03 48.81 33.84
CA PHE A 86 44.68 49.17 32.46
C PHE A 86 43.24 48.82 32.04
N GLN A 87 42.74 47.61 32.32
CA GLN A 87 41.42 47.17 31.82
C GLN A 87 40.22 47.78 32.55
N ASN A 88 40.42 48.30 33.77
CA ASN A 88 39.34 48.89 34.58
C ASN A 88 39.36 50.44 34.59
N SER A 89 40.28 51.08 33.87
CA SER A 89 40.56 52.52 33.93
C SER A 89 40.08 53.33 32.71
N GLY A 90 39.39 52.69 31.75
CA GLY A 90 38.83 53.37 30.57
C GLY A 90 39.85 53.71 29.48
N TRP A 91 40.99 53.04 29.47
CA TRP A 91 42.00 53.10 28.41
C TRP A 91 41.70 52.06 27.32
N GLU A 92 41.87 52.47 26.07
CA GLU A 92 41.81 51.64 24.88
C GLU A 92 43.23 51.47 24.32
N LEU A 93 43.59 50.23 24.00
CA LEU A 93 44.86 49.90 23.34
C LEU A 93 44.58 49.50 21.90
N ARG A 94 45.09 50.27 20.95
CA ARG A 94 45.08 49.92 19.52
C ARG A 94 46.49 49.61 19.08
N THR A 95 46.64 48.53 18.32
CA THR A 95 47.95 48.11 17.83
C THR A 95 47.86 47.67 16.38
N ILE A 96 48.81 48.14 15.59
CA ILE A 96 49.08 47.66 14.24
C ILE A 96 50.52 47.21 14.24
N LEU A 97 50.71 45.90 14.10
CA LEU A 97 52.03 45.27 14.02
C LEU A 97 52.15 44.60 12.65
N PRO A 98 53.33 44.70 11.99
CA PRO A 98 53.62 43.91 10.81
C PRO A 98 53.48 42.43 11.16
N SER A 99 52.52 41.74 10.55
CA SER A 99 52.15 40.40 11.00
C SER A 99 53.04 39.33 10.36
N PRO A 100 53.62 38.38 11.14
CA PRO A 100 54.39 37.26 10.62
C PRO A 100 53.51 36.18 9.96
N SER A 101 52.22 36.15 10.33
CA SER A 101 51.19 35.31 9.72
C SER A 101 50.29 36.10 8.76
N GLY A 102 50.66 37.35 8.47
CA GLY A 102 49.94 38.26 7.60
C GLY A 102 50.71 38.57 6.34
N HIS A 103 50.03 39.14 5.34
CA HIS A 103 50.67 39.61 4.13
C HIS A 103 51.01 41.09 4.26
N GLU A 104 52.28 41.44 4.06
CA GLU A 104 52.75 42.83 4.04
C GLU A 104 52.59 43.39 2.64
N ILE A 105 51.69 44.36 2.50
CA ILE A 105 51.45 45.07 1.25
C ILE A 105 52.57 46.10 1.12
N SER A 106 53.63 45.75 0.41
CA SER A 106 54.73 46.68 0.12
C SER A 106 54.36 47.58 -1.05
N ASP A 107 54.49 48.89 -0.90
CA ASP A 107 54.35 49.97 -1.91
C ASP A 107 54.51 49.46 -3.36
N HIS A 108 53.38 49.07 -3.95
CA HIS A 108 53.26 48.45 -5.28
C HIS A 108 52.05 49.09 -6.00
N PRO A 109 52.10 49.15 -7.33
CA PRO A 109 52.09 50.35 -8.16
C PRO A 109 50.72 51.03 -8.31
N GLU A 110 50.75 52.30 -8.75
CA GLU A 110 49.61 53.23 -8.89
C GLU A 110 48.38 52.70 -9.68
N HIS A 111 48.51 51.57 -10.39
CA HIS A 111 47.52 51.01 -11.31
C HIS A 111 47.37 49.49 -11.17
N SER A 112 46.11 49.00 -11.26
CA SER A 112 45.72 47.59 -11.09
C SER A 112 46.23 46.61 -12.16
N GLY A 113 46.85 47.09 -13.24
CA GLY A 113 47.34 46.24 -14.35
C GLY A 113 48.81 45.85 -14.27
N ASP A 114 49.48 46.13 -13.15
CA ASP A 114 50.90 45.84 -12.99
C ASP A 114 51.15 44.39 -12.53
N GLN A 115 52.25 43.79 -12.99
CA GLN A 115 52.65 42.42 -12.66
C GLN A 115 53.04 42.22 -11.18
N ASN A 116 53.14 43.35 -10.48
CA ASN A 116 53.53 43.48 -9.09
C ASN A 116 52.31 43.55 -8.15
N VAL A 117 51.07 43.67 -8.64
CA VAL A 117 49.91 43.62 -7.74
C VAL A 117 49.88 42.28 -7.02
N VAL A 118 49.88 42.32 -5.68
CA VAL A 118 49.96 41.11 -4.86
C VAL A 118 48.56 40.62 -4.49
N GLY A 119 48.41 39.30 -4.41
CA GLY A 119 47.19 38.65 -3.94
C GLY A 119 46.99 38.85 -2.44
N ALA A 120 45.80 39.27 -2.07
CA ALA A 120 45.37 39.39 -0.69
C ALA A 120 45.20 38.00 -0.05
N ILE A 121 45.37 37.91 1.28
CA ILE A 121 45.13 36.66 2.01
C ILE A 121 43.80 36.70 2.75
N PHE A 122 43.10 35.56 2.75
CA PHE A 122 41.85 35.35 3.49
C PHE A 122 42.07 34.78 4.89
N THR A 123 43.25 34.24 5.18
CA THR A 123 43.58 33.65 6.50
C THR A 123 44.62 34.49 7.22
N GLY A 124 44.18 35.37 8.11
CA GLY A 124 45.05 36.26 8.89
C GLY A 124 44.80 37.73 8.59
N ARG A 125 45.74 38.58 9.01
CA ARG A 125 45.63 40.04 8.92
C ARG A 125 46.48 40.56 7.77
N ASN A 126 45.89 41.35 6.87
CA ASN A 126 46.61 42.09 5.86
C ASN A 126 47.13 43.39 6.50
N THR A 127 48.41 43.70 6.34
CA THR A 127 49.03 44.89 6.95
C THR A 127 49.81 45.66 5.89
N GLY A 128 49.77 46.99 5.94
CA GLY A 128 50.54 47.85 5.04
C GLY A 128 50.82 49.20 5.69
N ASN A 129 51.53 50.08 4.98
CA ASN A 129 51.83 51.42 5.46
C ASN A 129 51.88 52.42 4.31
N LEU A 130 50.98 53.40 4.36
CA LEU A 130 50.94 54.49 3.38
C LEU A 130 51.75 55.69 3.87
N VAL A 131 52.48 56.35 2.97
CA VAL A 131 53.20 57.59 3.27
C VAL A 131 52.84 58.68 2.25
N GLY A 132 52.32 59.80 2.73
CA GLY A 132 52.02 60.92 1.84
C GLY A 132 50.81 60.65 0.94
N THR A 133 50.98 60.79 -0.38
CA THR A 133 49.95 60.49 -1.40
C THR A 133 50.04 59.08 -1.97
N ASP A 134 50.75 58.19 -1.27
CA ASP A 134 50.91 56.80 -1.63
C ASP A 134 49.57 56.04 -1.65
N ILE A 135 49.49 55.05 -2.52
CA ILE A 135 48.29 54.25 -2.74
C ILE A 135 48.71 52.79 -2.95
N ASP A 136 48.16 51.92 -2.11
CA ASP A 136 48.30 50.48 -2.26
C ASP A 136 47.17 49.90 -3.09
N VAL A 137 47.50 48.98 -3.99
CA VAL A 137 46.53 48.19 -4.76
C VAL A 137 46.75 46.71 -4.50
N ILE A 138 45.67 46.00 -4.20
CA ILE A 138 45.70 44.59 -3.86
C ILE A 138 44.70 43.84 -4.73
N HIS A 139 45.11 42.69 -5.22
CA HIS A 139 44.23 41.79 -5.95
C HIS A 139 43.55 40.80 -4.99
N VAL A 140 42.25 40.59 -5.14
CA VAL A 140 41.48 39.61 -4.38
C VAL A 140 41.00 38.56 -5.37
N ASP A 141 41.59 37.37 -5.30
CA ASP A 141 41.18 36.22 -6.10
C ASP A 141 39.76 35.79 -5.68
N GLY A 142 38.87 35.55 -6.65
CA GLY A 142 37.50 35.10 -6.40
C GLY A 142 36.78 34.76 -7.70
N ASN A 143 35.76 33.92 -7.62
CA ASN A 143 34.91 33.56 -8.75
C ASN A 143 33.69 34.49 -8.83
N GLU A 144 33.07 34.58 -10.01
CA GLU A 144 31.79 35.26 -10.18
C GLU A 144 30.74 34.66 -9.22
N GLY A 145 30.06 35.50 -8.43
CA GLY A 145 29.07 35.10 -7.43
C GLY A 145 29.59 35.05 -5.99
N ASP A 146 30.90 34.85 -5.79
CA ASP A 146 31.49 34.77 -4.45
C ASP A 146 31.23 36.05 -3.64
N ILE A 147 30.99 35.92 -2.34
CA ILE A 147 30.78 37.06 -1.43
C ILE A 147 32.05 37.38 -0.64
N LEU A 148 32.61 38.55 -0.89
CA LEU A 148 33.70 39.13 -0.13
C LEU A 148 33.16 39.89 1.09
N GLU A 149 33.56 39.45 2.28
CA GLU A 149 33.34 40.12 3.55
C GLU A 149 34.60 40.87 3.99
N ILE A 150 34.51 42.19 4.09
CA ILE A 150 35.59 43.06 4.55
C ILE A 150 35.25 43.58 5.94
N TYR A 151 36.14 43.34 6.92
CA TYR A 151 36.00 43.85 8.28
C TYR A 151 36.46 45.32 8.40
N PRO A 152 36.04 46.06 9.45
CA PRO A 152 36.48 47.42 9.67
C PRO A 152 38.01 47.54 9.71
N ILE A 153 38.55 48.53 9.00
CA ILE A 153 39.99 48.76 8.90
C ILE A 153 40.51 49.47 10.15
N SER A 154 41.64 49.01 10.67
CA SER A 154 42.38 49.72 11.70
C SER A 154 43.54 50.47 11.07
N SER A 155 43.63 51.77 11.30
CA SER A 155 44.71 52.62 10.80
C SER A 155 44.99 53.77 11.77
N ARG A 156 46.17 54.38 11.64
CA ARG A 156 46.55 55.57 12.43
C ARG A 156 45.72 56.79 12.04
N TYR A 157 45.54 57.02 10.73
CA TYR A 157 44.66 58.04 10.17
C TYR A 157 43.57 57.41 9.31
N PRO A 158 42.39 58.04 9.17
CA PRO A 158 41.29 57.49 8.37
C PRO A 158 41.70 57.15 6.94
N LEU A 159 41.24 56.00 6.44
CA LEU A 159 41.51 55.51 5.08
C LEU A 159 40.20 55.38 4.30
N THR A 160 40.31 55.36 2.98
CA THR A 160 39.24 54.92 2.08
C THR A 160 39.71 53.75 1.23
N LEU A 161 38.83 52.77 1.02
CA LEU A 161 39.05 51.62 0.16
C LEU A 161 38.11 51.70 -1.03
N ASP A 162 38.66 51.87 -2.22
CA ASP A 162 37.95 51.81 -3.48
C ASP A 162 38.01 50.40 -4.04
N ILE A 163 36.84 49.80 -4.26
CA ILE A 163 36.72 48.43 -4.74
C ILE A 163 36.35 48.46 -6.21
N LEU A 164 37.22 47.86 -7.00
CA LEU A 164 37.27 47.99 -8.45
C LEU A 164 37.12 46.62 -9.09
N ASP A 165 36.19 46.53 -10.04
CA ASP A 165 36.15 45.43 -11.00
C ASP A 165 37.01 45.80 -12.20
N THR A 166 37.99 44.94 -12.52
CA THR A 166 38.94 45.15 -13.62
C THR A 166 38.80 44.12 -14.74
N SER A 167 37.78 43.26 -14.71
CA SER A 167 37.53 42.24 -15.74
C SER A 167 37.20 42.84 -17.11
N GLY A 168 36.66 44.06 -17.12
CA GLY A 168 36.37 44.84 -18.33
C GLY A 168 37.57 45.62 -18.89
N GLN A 169 37.37 46.27 -20.05
CA GLN A 169 38.40 47.15 -20.64
C GLN A 169 38.68 48.41 -19.82
N ILE A 170 37.75 48.81 -18.94
CA ILE A 170 37.84 49.99 -18.09
C ILE A 170 37.47 49.55 -16.66
N PRO A 171 38.30 49.83 -15.64
CA PRO A 171 37.96 49.54 -14.26
C PRO A 171 36.65 50.22 -13.83
N ILE A 172 35.76 49.46 -13.20
CA ILE A 172 34.48 49.96 -12.69
C ILE A 172 34.56 50.04 -11.17
N LEU A 173 34.30 51.22 -10.60
CA LEU A 173 34.17 51.39 -9.16
C LEU A 173 32.84 50.80 -8.69
N LEU A 174 32.91 49.74 -7.89
CA LEU A 174 31.75 49.09 -7.28
C LEU A 174 31.33 49.84 -6.02
N LYS A 175 32.29 50.14 -5.13
CA LYS A 175 32.02 50.74 -3.83
C LYS A 175 33.26 51.40 -3.23
N THR A 176 33.05 52.47 -2.46
CA THR A 176 34.06 53.08 -1.58
C THR A 176 33.69 52.79 -0.13
N ILE A 177 34.63 52.26 0.65
CA ILE A 177 34.46 51.92 2.08
C ILE A 177 35.38 52.81 2.92
N GLU A 178 34.87 53.38 4.01
CA GLU A 178 35.69 54.14 4.96
C GLU A 178 36.02 53.29 6.19
N ASN A 179 35.02 52.98 7.03
CA ASN A 179 35.24 52.21 8.26
C ASN A 179 33.98 51.43 8.68
N SER A 180 33.47 50.59 7.79
CA SER A 180 32.31 49.75 8.05
C SER A 180 32.51 48.35 7.50
N GLN A 181 32.09 47.34 8.26
CA GLN A 181 31.97 45.98 7.75
C GLN A 181 31.06 45.99 6.52
N THR A 182 31.52 45.38 5.44
CA THR A 182 30.82 45.46 4.15
C THR A 182 30.89 44.12 3.44
N LEU A 183 29.75 43.71 2.87
CA LEU A 183 29.63 42.55 1.99
C LEU A 183 29.54 43.01 0.53
N ILE A 184 30.31 42.37 -0.35
CA ILE A 184 30.39 42.70 -1.77
C ILE A 184 30.45 41.39 -2.56
N GLU A 185 29.65 41.30 -3.59
CA GLU A 185 29.68 40.19 -4.54
C GLU A 185 30.78 40.41 -5.59
N VAL A 186 31.52 39.34 -5.90
CA VAL A 186 32.54 39.31 -6.93
C VAL A 186 31.86 39.20 -8.30
N PRO A 187 32.05 40.17 -9.21
CA PRO A 187 31.31 40.25 -10.46
C PRO A 187 31.88 39.39 -11.60
N SER A 188 33.07 38.80 -11.41
CA SER A 188 33.75 38.05 -12.46
C SER A 188 34.74 37.04 -11.88
N ASN A 189 35.09 36.03 -12.66
CA ASN A 189 36.13 35.05 -12.31
C ASN A 189 37.56 35.60 -12.29
N ASP A 190 37.74 36.87 -12.68
CA ASP A 190 39.02 37.58 -12.58
C ASP A 190 39.17 38.28 -11.22
N GLY A 191 38.25 38.06 -10.26
CA GLY A 191 38.33 38.63 -8.92
C GLY A 191 38.09 40.14 -8.83
N LEU A 192 38.60 40.76 -7.77
CA LEU A 192 38.44 42.18 -7.46
C LEU A 192 39.79 42.87 -7.21
N HIS A 193 39.83 44.19 -7.32
CA HIS A 193 40.96 45.00 -6.88
C HIS A 193 40.51 45.96 -5.78
N ILE A 194 41.28 46.01 -4.69
CA ILE A 194 41.08 46.95 -3.60
C ILE A 194 42.17 48.00 -3.68
N LYS A 195 41.79 49.26 -3.78
CA LYS A 195 42.70 50.41 -3.79
C LYS A 195 42.56 51.20 -2.50
N ILE A 196 43.66 51.36 -1.77
CA ILE A 196 43.68 51.92 -0.41
C ILE A 196 44.28 53.32 -0.46
N HIS A 197 43.55 54.30 0.05
CA HIS A 197 43.92 55.70 0.03
C HIS A 197 44.04 56.27 1.45
N SER A 198 45.13 57.00 1.72
CA SER A 198 45.21 57.83 2.92
C SER A 198 44.42 59.11 2.75
N ASN A 199 43.51 59.40 3.69
CA ASN A 199 42.77 60.67 3.70
C ASN A 199 43.58 61.82 4.31
N ASP A 200 44.65 61.51 5.04
CA ASP A 200 45.55 62.49 5.66
C ASP A 200 46.96 62.24 5.11
N GLY A 201 47.32 62.99 4.06
CA GLY A 201 48.40 62.64 3.13
C GLY A 201 49.76 63.24 3.47
N GLU A 202 50.13 63.39 4.75
CA GLU A 202 51.43 63.97 5.14
C GLU A 202 52.30 63.08 6.04
N ASP A 203 51.73 62.14 6.81
CA ASP A 203 52.45 61.31 7.79
C ASP A 203 52.37 59.79 7.49
N GLU A 204 53.25 59.00 8.12
CA GLU A 204 53.21 57.53 8.08
C GLU A 204 51.90 56.99 8.66
N ASN A 205 51.14 56.24 7.85
CA ASN A 205 49.85 55.68 8.19
C ASN A 205 49.86 54.15 8.03
N PRO A 206 50.31 53.41 9.07
CA PRO A 206 50.20 51.97 9.09
C PRO A 206 48.73 51.57 9.22
N TYR A 207 48.36 50.51 8.52
CA TYR A 207 47.01 50.00 8.47
C TYR A 207 46.95 48.48 8.52
N SER A 208 45.81 47.98 8.96
CA SER A 208 45.52 46.56 8.93
C SER A 208 44.04 46.28 8.76
N PHE A 209 43.72 45.24 8.00
CA PHE A 209 42.36 44.78 7.80
C PHE A 209 42.32 43.27 7.63
N GLU A 210 41.14 42.71 7.88
CA GLU A 210 40.84 41.29 7.73
C GLU A 210 39.70 41.18 6.72
N MET A 211 39.68 40.08 5.97
CA MET A 211 38.65 39.82 5.00
C MET A 211 38.46 38.31 4.83
N ASN A 212 37.25 37.90 4.50
CA ASN A 212 36.89 36.52 4.19
C ASN A 212 36.18 36.47 2.84
N ILE A 213 36.35 35.37 2.12
CA ILE A 213 35.57 35.08 0.92
C ILE A 213 34.67 33.88 1.19
N TRP A 214 33.41 34.02 0.81
CA TRP A 214 32.38 33.01 0.91
C TRP A 214 32.06 32.55 -0.51
N THR A 215 32.34 31.29 -0.78
CA THR A 215 32.13 30.71 -2.11
C THR A 215 30.64 30.51 -2.35
N ASP A 216 30.18 30.96 -3.51
CA ASP A 216 28.85 30.65 -4.01
C ASP A 216 28.88 29.27 -4.73
N GLU A 217 29.28 28.21 -3.99
CA GLU A 217 29.37 26.87 -4.57
C GLU A 217 27.98 26.31 -4.90
N ASP A 218 27.89 25.65 -6.06
CA ASP A 218 26.69 25.00 -6.60
C ASP A 218 25.84 24.33 -5.51
N GLU A 219 24.60 24.79 -5.43
CA GLU A 219 23.57 24.31 -4.52
C GLU A 219 23.45 22.78 -4.52
N ASN A 220 23.53 22.20 -3.32
CA ASN A 220 23.61 20.77 -3.20
C ASN A 220 22.21 20.15 -3.03
N PRO A 221 21.71 19.31 -3.94
CA PRO A 221 20.37 18.75 -3.86
C PRO A 221 20.23 17.63 -2.81
N TYR A 222 21.21 17.46 -1.91
CA TYR A 222 21.13 16.44 -0.88
C TYR A 222 20.13 16.81 0.20
N ILE A 223 19.49 15.76 0.73
CA ILE A 223 18.61 15.89 1.88
C ILE A 223 19.43 16.22 3.11
N ILE A 224 19.06 17.29 3.79
CA ILE A 224 19.73 17.78 4.98
C ILE A 224 19.09 17.15 6.21
N LEU A 225 19.90 16.51 7.03
CA LEU A 225 19.43 15.90 8.28
C LEU A 225 19.22 16.97 9.36
N PRO A 226 18.30 16.75 10.32
CA PRO A 226 18.16 17.61 11.49
C PRO A 226 19.47 17.77 12.25
N ASP A 227 19.60 18.86 13.00
CA ASP A 227 20.79 19.23 13.77
C ASP A 227 22.08 19.44 12.94
N THR A 228 21.96 19.46 11.61
CA THR A 228 23.07 19.76 10.70
C THR A 228 23.05 21.24 10.36
N ARG A 229 24.16 21.94 10.65
CA ARG A 229 24.32 23.35 10.31
C ARG A 229 24.87 23.49 8.90
N ILE A 230 24.23 24.33 8.11
CA ILE A 230 24.65 24.67 6.74
C ILE A 230 24.91 26.16 6.69
N ASN A 231 25.94 26.53 5.95
CA ASN A 231 26.26 27.91 5.66
C ASN A 231 26.14 28.11 4.16
N GLY A 232 25.58 29.24 3.76
CA GLY A 232 25.49 29.65 2.37
C GLY A 232 25.59 31.16 2.24
N SER A 233 25.65 31.62 1.00
CA SER A 233 25.74 33.04 0.68
C SER A 233 24.95 33.34 -0.57
N ILE A 234 24.19 34.43 -0.57
CA ILE A 234 23.43 34.89 -1.74
C ILE A 234 24.03 36.20 -2.22
N GLY A 235 24.40 36.23 -3.50
CA GLY A 235 24.81 37.40 -4.26
C GLY A 235 23.68 38.41 -4.51
N SER A 236 24.03 39.64 -4.89
CA SER A 236 23.07 40.61 -5.41
C SER A 236 22.68 40.35 -6.87
N LEU A 237 23.49 39.60 -7.62
CA LEU A 237 23.20 39.18 -9.00
C LEU A 237 22.44 37.85 -9.03
N ASP A 238 22.54 37.06 -7.96
CA ASP A 238 21.76 35.85 -7.78
C ASP A 238 20.27 36.18 -7.51
N ASN A 239 19.51 36.17 -8.60
CA ASN A 239 18.06 36.36 -8.56
C ASN A 239 17.33 35.06 -8.29
N GLU A 240 17.96 33.91 -8.50
CA GLU A 240 17.32 32.61 -8.32
C GLU A 240 17.30 32.28 -6.84
N GLY A 241 18.39 32.52 -6.09
CA GLY A 241 18.49 32.24 -4.66
C GLY A 241 18.60 30.74 -4.37
N ASP A 242 18.98 30.40 -3.15
CA ASP A 242 19.34 29.03 -2.80
C ASP A 242 18.16 28.12 -2.44
N PHE A 243 18.22 26.86 -2.89
CA PHE A 243 17.26 25.82 -2.54
C PHE A 243 17.85 24.75 -1.63
N TYR A 244 17.09 24.38 -0.59
CA TYR A 244 17.46 23.29 0.32
C TYR A 244 16.30 22.34 0.56
N LEU A 245 16.62 21.05 0.56
CA LEU A 245 15.68 19.99 0.91
C LEU A 245 15.96 19.50 2.33
N LEU A 246 15.14 19.92 3.29
CA LEU A 246 15.27 19.53 4.68
C LEU A 246 14.56 18.19 4.92
N LYS A 247 15.20 17.24 5.61
CA LYS A 247 14.50 16.07 6.16
C LYS A 247 13.66 16.54 7.33
N VAL A 248 12.37 16.24 7.29
CA VAL A 248 11.40 16.62 8.34
C VAL A 248 10.63 15.39 8.80
N GLY A 249 9.99 15.51 9.96
CA GLY A 249 9.06 14.52 10.48
C GLY A 249 7.64 14.80 9.99
N PRO A 250 6.89 13.79 9.52
CA PRO A 250 5.45 13.96 9.23
C PRO A 250 4.69 14.43 10.47
N GLY A 251 3.70 15.30 10.27
CA GLY A 251 2.86 15.86 11.35
C GLY A 251 3.60 16.73 12.39
N ALA A 252 4.93 16.75 12.36
CA ALA A 252 5.75 17.30 13.43
C ALA A 252 5.99 18.80 13.28
N PRO A 253 6.03 19.56 14.40
CA PRO A 253 6.51 20.93 14.40
C PRO A 253 7.99 20.99 14.03
N LEU A 254 8.32 21.90 13.11
CA LEU A 254 9.69 22.16 12.67
C LEU A 254 10.18 23.50 13.21
N VAL A 255 11.36 23.50 13.81
CA VAL A 255 12.04 24.70 14.28
C VAL A 255 13.28 24.94 13.42
N ILE A 256 13.33 26.05 12.71
CA ILE A 256 14.49 26.45 11.91
C ILE A 256 15.12 27.68 12.54
N VAL A 257 16.40 27.57 12.88
CA VAL A 257 17.24 28.66 13.36
C VAL A 257 18.01 29.24 12.18
N PHE A 258 17.91 30.55 12.02
CA PHE A 258 18.62 31.31 11.01
C PHE A 258 19.61 32.27 11.69
N ASP A 259 20.85 32.28 11.20
CA ASP A 259 21.84 33.30 11.53
C ASP A 259 22.23 34.01 10.23
N THR A 260 21.78 35.25 10.04
CA THR A 260 21.88 35.99 8.77
C THR A 260 22.57 37.34 8.97
N THR A 261 23.32 37.82 7.99
CA THR A 261 23.92 39.17 8.04
C THR A 261 22.92 40.31 7.72
N ASP A 262 21.91 40.04 6.90
CA ASP A 262 20.79 40.94 6.57
C ASP A 262 19.48 40.14 6.43
N ALA A 263 18.35 40.82 6.17
CA ALA A 263 17.06 40.17 5.99
C ALA A 263 17.00 39.32 4.72
N ILE A 264 16.51 38.09 4.86
CA ILE A 264 16.24 37.14 3.78
C ILE A 264 14.73 36.96 3.57
N GLN A 265 14.35 36.59 2.36
CA GLN A 265 13.01 36.14 2.03
C GLN A 265 13.02 34.61 1.92
N LEU A 266 12.33 33.95 2.85
CA LEU A 266 12.13 32.51 2.84
C LEU A 266 10.81 32.17 2.14
N ARG A 267 10.86 31.19 1.25
CA ARG A 267 9.66 30.57 0.67
C ARG A 267 9.67 29.08 0.92
N TYR A 268 8.54 28.54 1.32
CA TYR A 268 8.37 27.10 1.48
C TYR A 268 6.94 26.71 1.09
N VAL A 269 6.73 25.42 0.87
CA VAL A 269 5.40 24.89 0.57
C VAL A 269 4.84 24.25 1.84
N GLU A 270 3.73 24.79 2.32
CA GLU A 270 3.00 24.30 3.49
C GLU A 270 1.59 23.92 3.03
N ASN A 271 1.21 22.65 3.21
CA ASN A 271 -0.12 22.13 2.82
C ASN A 271 -0.50 22.42 1.35
N GLY A 272 0.49 22.39 0.45
CA GLY A 272 0.30 22.65 -0.98
C GLY A 272 0.13 24.12 -1.36
N ASN A 273 0.18 25.04 -0.40
CA ASN A 273 0.22 26.48 -0.64
C ASN A 273 1.63 27.02 -0.43
N MET A 274 2.03 27.99 -1.24
CA MET A 274 3.34 28.63 -1.12
C MET A 274 3.24 29.76 -0.09
N THR A 275 4.08 29.69 0.94
CA THR A 275 4.20 30.70 2.00
C THR A 275 5.48 31.50 1.79
N GLU A 276 5.40 32.82 1.93
CA GLU A 276 6.57 33.71 1.88
C GLU A 276 6.69 34.47 3.19
N VAL A 277 7.87 34.41 3.81
CA VAL A 277 8.15 35.07 5.09
C VAL A 277 9.48 35.80 4.97
N ASN A 278 9.51 37.06 5.41
CA ASN A 278 10.77 37.79 5.58
C ASN A 278 11.34 37.45 6.95
N GLN A 279 12.57 36.94 6.96
CA GLN A 279 13.25 36.45 8.14
C GLN A 279 14.60 37.15 8.29
N SER A 280 14.96 37.48 9.52
CA SER A 280 16.32 37.87 9.90
C SER A 280 16.84 36.88 10.95
N SER A 281 18.01 37.12 11.54
CA SER A 281 18.56 36.22 12.56
C SER A 281 17.57 35.96 13.68
N GLY A 282 17.31 34.68 13.95
CA GLY A 282 16.27 34.27 14.88
C GLY A 282 15.78 32.85 14.59
N THR A 283 14.55 32.57 15.01
CA THR A 283 13.95 31.25 14.90
C THR A 283 12.59 31.35 14.24
N LEU A 284 12.36 30.50 13.24
CA LEU A 284 11.07 30.26 12.61
C LEU A 284 10.54 28.92 13.12
N ARG A 285 9.29 28.91 13.59
CA ARG A 285 8.59 27.68 13.94
C ARG A 285 7.46 27.46 12.95
N ILE A 286 7.45 26.29 12.32
CA ILE A 286 6.35 25.79 11.49
C ILE A 286 5.63 24.77 12.34
N GLU A 287 4.37 25.01 12.67
CA GLU A 287 3.65 24.15 13.63
C GLU A 287 3.28 22.78 13.03
N ASN A 288 3.07 22.68 11.72
CA ASN A 288 2.82 21.41 11.05
C ASN A 288 3.35 21.46 9.60
N VAL A 289 4.29 20.57 9.27
CA VAL A 289 4.88 20.47 7.92
C VAL A 289 4.05 19.65 6.93
N GLY A 290 2.99 18.99 7.40
CA GLY A 290 2.07 18.13 6.66
C GLY A 290 2.16 16.67 7.11
N GLU A 291 1.00 16.01 7.19
CA GLU A 291 0.84 14.62 7.71
C GLU A 291 1.64 13.55 6.96
N THR A 292 2.04 13.79 5.72
CA THR A 292 2.76 12.81 4.88
C THR A 292 4.08 13.34 4.35
N ASN A 293 4.49 14.53 4.79
CA ASN A 293 5.71 15.17 4.28
C ASN A 293 6.92 14.68 5.08
N ALA A 294 7.78 13.90 4.43
CA ALA A 294 9.08 13.48 5.00
C ALA A 294 10.23 14.43 4.64
N THR A 295 9.98 15.39 3.73
CA THR A 295 10.96 16.41 3.31
C THR A 295 10.26 17.74 3.08
N LEU A 296 10.94 18.84 3.41
CA LEU A 296 10.48 20.21 3.16
C LEU A 296 11.47 20.92 2.24
N LEU A 297 10.98 21.41 1.10
CA LEU A 297 11.76 22.29 0.22
C LEU A 297 11.65 23.72 0.74
N ILE A 298 12.79 24.32 1.08
CA ILE A 298 12.89 25.74 1.37
C ILE A 298 13.67 26.45 0.26
N HIS A 299 13.26 27.68 -0.03
CA HIS A 299 13.86 28.55 -1.02
C HIS A 299 14.22 29.88 -0.33
N ILE A 300 15.49 30.25 -0.35
CA ILE A 300 16.01 31.44 0.31
C ILE A 300 16.39 32.45 -0.76
N ARG A 301 15.93 33.69 -0.61
CA ARG A 301 16.25 34.77 -1.54
C ARG A 301 16.68 36.01 -0.78
N SER A 302 17.52 36.82 -1.41
CA SER A 302 17.86 38.14 -0.92
C SER A 302 17.94 39.13 -2.07
N SER A 303 17.79 40.42 -1.76
CA SER A 303 18.07 41.51 -2.71
C SER A 303 19.40 42.20 -2.45
N ASN A 304 20.01 41.92 -1.29
CA ASN A 304 21.32 42.40 -0.88
C ASN A 304 22.26 41.19 -0.69
N PRO A 305 23.58 41.35 -0.81
CA PRO A 305 24.54 40.31 -0.48
C PRO A 305 24.36 39.86 0.98
N VAL A 306 24.09 38.57 1.18
CA VAL A 306 23.83 37.99 2.51
C VAL A 306 24.63 36.71 2.71
N ILE A 307 25.21 36.57 3.88
CA ILE A 307 25.74 35.29 4.38
C ILE A 307 24.74 34.79 5.41
N TYR A 308 24.37 33.52 5.31
CA TYR A 308 23.43 32.92 6.24
C TYR A 308 23.88 31.52 6.69
N SER A 309 23.38 31.14 7.85
CA SER A 309 23.50 29.79 8.38
C SER A 309 22.12 29.28 8.78
N ILE A 310 21.79 28.06 8.37
CA ILE A 310 20.54 27.38 8.72
C ILE A 310 20.82 26.17 9.59
N LEU A 311 19.97 25.95 10.58
CA LEU A 311 19.95 24.77 11.43
C LEU A 311 18.48 24.44 11.72
N HIS A 312 18.01 23.26 11.33
CA HIS A 312 16.66 22.83 11.66
C HIS A 312 16.64 21.69 12.66
N ASN A 313 15.61 21.67 13.49
CA ASN A 313 15.31 20.63 14.46
C ASN A 313 13.81 20.34 14.45
N ILE A 314 13.46 19.09 14.75
CA ILE A 314 12.09 18.60 14.80
C ILE A 314 11.70 18.56 16.29
N ASP A 315 10.64 19.29 16.63
CA ASP A 315 10.13 19.40 17.99
C ASP A 315 8.95 18.45 18.20
N SER A 316 9.19 17.16 17.98
CA SER A 316 8.26 16.07 18.26
C SER A 316 9.02 14.84 18.74
N LEU A 317 8.31 13.93 19.42
CA LEU A 317 8.86 12.62 19.71
C LEU A 317 8.75 11.75 18.44
N PRO A 318 9.77 10.94 18.14
CA PRO A 318 9.75 10.08 16.96
C PRO A 318 8.94 8.81 17.22
N ASP A 319 8.23 8.38 16.18
CA ASP A 319 7.52 7.11 16.14
C ASP A 319 8.33 6.05 15.39
N GLY A 320 8.86 5.08 16.12
CA GLY A 320 9.76 4.07 15.55
C GLY A 320 11.03 4.68 14.95
N GLU A 321 11.19 4.54 13.63
CA GLU A 321 12.35 5.03 12.88
C GLU A 321 12.11 6.38 12.17
N ILE A 322 10.88 6.88 12.16
CA ILE A 322 10.59 8.18 11.55
C ILE A 322 10.95 9.31 12.52
N LEU A 323 11.31 10.47 11.98
CA LEU A 323 11.76 11.62 12.76
C LEU A 323 10.60 12.41 13.39
N GLY A 324 9.36 12.08 13.05
CA GLY A 324 8.15 12.78 13.45
C GLY A 324 7.11 11.84 14.03
N ASP A 325 5.87 12.34 14.05
CA ASP A 325 4.71 11.56 14.43
C ASP A 325 4.27 10.64 13.28
N ALA A 326 3.62 9.53 13.60
CA ALA A 326 3.12 8.67 12.55
C ALA A 326 1.93 9.35 11.84
N PRO A 327 1.78 9.24 10.51
CA PRO A 327 0.70 9.91 9.81
C PRO A 327 -0.68 9.44 10.28
N ASP A 328 -1.62 10.39 10.46
CA ASP A 328 -3.02 10.19 10.84
C ASP A 328 -3.92 9.53 9.78
N SER A 329 -3.39 9.30 8.59
CA SER A 329 -4.18 8.90 7.43
C SER A 329 -3.40 8.00 6.49
N LEU A 330 -4.10 7.01 5.93
CA LEU A 330 -3.59 6.11 4.88
C LEU A 330 -3.72 6.71 3.46
N GLU A 331 -4.09 7.99 3.33
CA GLU A 331 -4.11 8.64 2.02
C GLU A 331 -2.70 8.72 1.42
N ASN A 332 -2.57 8.41 0.12
CA ASN A 332 -1.30 8.48 -0.63
C ASN A 332 -0.16 7.57 -0.14
N VAL A 333 -0.40 6.55 0.70
CA VAL A 333 0.64 5.61 1.17
C VAL A 333 1.54 5.06 0.06
N GLN A 334 0.99 4.82 -1.14
CA GLN A 334 1.79 4.30 -2.26
C GLN A 334 2.83 5.29 -2.80
N ARG A 335 2.62 6.60 -2.62
CA ARG A 335 3.53 7.67 -3.06
C ARG A 335 4.55 8.01 -1.97
N ASP A 336 4.10 8.08 -0.72
CA ASP A 336 4.87 8.67 0.38
C ASP A 336 5.17 7.64 1.49
N LYS A 337 5.64 6.44 1.08
CA LYS A 337 5.94 5.34 2.02
C LYS A 337 6.94 5.70 3.12
N GLU A 338 7.88 6.62 2.83
CA GLU A 338 8.90 7.07 3.78
C GLU A 338 8.35 7.90 4.95
N ALA A 339 7.09 8.35 4.86
CA ALA A 339 6.43 9.06 5.95
C ALA A 339 5.91 8.10 7.03
N PHE A 340 5.72 6.82 6.72
CA PHE A 340 5.12 5.89 7.66
C PHE A 340 6.19 5.04 8.36
N PRO A 341 6.10 4.85 9.69
CA PRO A 341 6.99 3.94 10.40
C PRO A 341 6.73 2.50 9.94
N THR A 342 7.81 1.73 9.77
CA THR A 342 7.73 0.32 9.38
C THR A 342 8.05 -0.60 10.55
N ILE A 343 7.29 -1.68 10.68
CA ILE A 343 7.51 -2.73 11.69
C ILE A 343 7.73 -4.10 11.03
N GLN A 344 8.62 -4.90 11.61
CA GLN A 344 8.98 -6.24 11.15
C GLN A 344 8.93 -7.26 12.29
N ASP A 345 8.85 -8.55 11.96
CA ASP A 345 8.98 -9.64 12.93
C ASP A 345 10.47 -9.94 13.19
N ASP A 346 11.09 -9.10 14.02
CA ASP A 346 12.49 -9.19 14.42
C ASP A 346 12.66 -9.43 15.94
N GLY A 347 11.54 -9.51 16.67
CA GLY A 347 11.50 -9.65 18.12
C GLY A 347 11.76 -8.36 18.90
N VAL A 348 11.89 -7.20 18.24
CA VAL A 348 12.16 -5.89 18.85
C VAL A 348 10.84 -5.20 19.25
N TRP A 349 10.92 -4.35 20.28
CA TRP A 349 9.82 -3.48 20.69
C TRP A 349 9.91 -2.15 19.95
N TYR A 350 8.83 -1.79 19.28
CA TYR A 350 8.67 -0.51 18.58
C TYR A 350 7.85 0.43 19.45
N ASN A 351 8.29 1.69 19.56
CA ASN A 351 7.65 2.68 20.42
C ASN A 351 7.10 3.82 19.58
N GLY A 352 5.96 4.36 19.99
CA GLY A 352 5.36 5.56 19.40
C GLY A 352 4.59 6.39 20.42
N HIS A 353 4.05 7.52 19.99
CA HIS A 353 3.50 8.55 20.86
C HIS A 353 2.24 9.17 20.28
N LEU A 354 1.12 8.98 20.97
CA LEU A 354 -0.11 9.72 20.68
C LEU A 354 -0.04 11.07 21.41
N THR A 355 -0.02 12.15 20.67
CA THR A 355 0.14 13.53 21.13
C THR A 355 -1.16 14.14 21.65
N ASP A 356 -2.30 13.78 21.07
CA ASP A 356 -3.63 14.22 21.49
C ASP A 356 -4.69 13.11 21.50
N ASN A 357 -5.95 13.48 21.79
CA ASN A 357 -7.05 12.53 21.93
C ASN A 357 -7.66 12.05 20.60
N GLU A 358 -7.43 12.79 19.51
CA GLU A 358 -7.93 12.51 18.17
C GLU A 358 -6.88 11.86 17.27
N ASP A 359 -5.63 11.82 17.74
CA ASP A 359 -4.44 11.23 17.12
C ASP A 359 -4.57 9.74 16.78
N ILE A 360 -4.12 9.34 15.59
CA ILE A 360 -4.21 8.00 15.03
C ILE A 360 -2.93 7.61 14.27
N ASP A 361 -2.06 6.85 14.91
CA ASP A 361 -0.85 6.38 14.24
C ASP A 361 -1.11 5.20 13.29
N TYR A 362 -0.64 5.35 12.05
CA TYR A 362 -0.56 4.25 11.09
C TYR A 362 0.87 3.74 10.89
N TRP A 363 1.06 2.46 11.19
CA TRP A 363 2.32 1.75 10.99
C TRP A 363 2.21 0.78 9.82
N LEU A 364 3.27 0.63 9.03
CA LEU A 364 3.29 -0.29 7.90
C LEU A 364 4.07 -1.57 8.21
N PHE A 365 3.60 -2.70 7.69
CA PHE A 365 4.34 -3.96 7.71
C PHE A 365 4.07 -4.77 6.45
N ASP A 366 5.01 -5.63 6.07
CA ASP A 366 4.93 -6.43 4.84
C ASP A 366 4.89 -7.92 5.17
N ILE A 367 4.03 -8.65 4.47
CA ILE A 367 3.93 -10.11 4.56
C ILE A 367 4.50 -10.69 3.27
N ASN A 368 5.65 -11.35 3.39
CA ASN A 368 6.34 -11.98 2.27
C ASN A 368 5.84 -13.42 1.97
N ASP A 369 5.00 -13.99 2.84
CA ASP A 369 4.51 -15.35 2.70
C ASP A 369 3.36 -15.43 1.70
N VAL A 370 3.54 -16.25 0.65
CA VAL A 370 2.54 -16.46 -0.43
C VAL A 370 1.22 -17.03 0.09
N ASN A 371 1.26 -17.81 1.18
CA ASN A 371 0.07 -18.38 1.82
C ASN A 371 -0.56 -17.44 2.86
N GLY A 372 0.01 -16.25 3.06
CA GLY A 372 -0.28 -15.37 4.18
C GLY A 372 0.32 -15.86 5.50
N SER A 373 0.26 -15.00 6.51
CA SER A 373 0.76 -15.27 7.86
C SER A 373 -0.30 -14.94 8.89
N ILE A 374 -0.29 -15.64 10.03
CA ILE A 374 -1.08 -15.25 11.20
C ILE A 374 -0.34 -14.10 11.89
N VAL A 375 -1.01 -12.96 12.03
CA VAL A 375 -0.43 -11.75 12.58
C VAL A 375 -0.82 -11.58 14.04
N HIS A 376 0.18 -11.58 14.92
CA HIS A 376 0.03 -11.31 16.34
C HIS A 376 0.63 -9.94 16.69
N LEU A 377 -0.23 -9.02 17.12
CA LEU A 377 0.19 -7.75 17.73
C LEU A 377 0.28 -7.94 19.23
N ILE A 378 1.48 -7.74 19.78
CA ILE A 378 1.77 -7.91 21.21
C ILE A 378 2.03 -6.52 21.80
N PRO A 379 1.02 -5.88 22.41
CA PRO A 379 1.21 -4.62 23.13
C PRO A 379 1.97 -4.84 24.45
N SER A 380 2.70 -3.83 24.90
CA SER A 380 3.31 -3.82 26.23
C SER A 380 2.22 -3.73 27.32
N SER A 381 2.56 -4.08 28.57
CA SER A 381 1.60 -4.02 29.68
C SER A 381 1.07 -2.61 29.97
N GLU A 382 1.87 -1.58 29.68
CA GLU A 382 1.44 -0.19 29.82
C GLU A 382 0.56 0.23 28.64
N SER A 383 0.81 -0.34 27.46
CA SER A 383 0.06 -0.04 26.23
C SER A 383 -1.32 -0.72 26.18
N THR A 384 -1.51 -1.85 26.86
CA THR A 384 -2.81 -2.55 26.91
C THR A 384 -3.94 -1.75 27.55
N ASP A 385 -3.63 -0.81 28.45
CA ASP A 385 -4.63 0.05 29.09
C ASP A 385 -4.81 1.39 28.35
N CYS A 386 -3.83 1.79 27.54
CA CYS A 386 -3.84 3.10 26.90
C CYS A 386 -4.50 3.10 25.52
N CYS A 387 -4.30 2.02 24.76
CA CYS A 387 -4.32 2.12 23.30
C CYS A 387 -4.96 0.88 22.67
N ILE A 388 -5.76 1.10 21.65
CA ILE A 388 -6.35 0.06 20.82
C ILE A 388 -5.49 -0.06 19.55
N MET A 389 -5.10 -1.29 19.21
CA MET A 389 -4.29 -1.59 18.03
C MET A 389 -5.10 -2.52 17.11
N GLU A 390 -5.33 -2.10 15.87
CA GLU A 390 -6.13 -2.82 14.88
C GLU A 390 -5.33 -3.00 13.59
N ILE A 391 -5.43 -4.17 12.96
CA ILE A 391 -4.81 -4.37 11.65
C ILE A 391 -5.81 -3.94 10.57
N VAL A 392 -5.35 -3.09 9.66
CA VAL A 392 -6.14 -2.54 8.55
C VAL A 392 -5.50 -2.98 7.23
N PRO A 393 -6.24 -3.68 6.35
CA PRO A 393 -5.73 -4.04 5.02
C PRO A 393 -5.68 -2.80 4.12
N LEU A 394 -4.55 -2.59 3.41
CA LEU A 394 -4.44 -1.50 2.41
C LEU A 394 -5.03 -1.87 1.04
N THR A 395 -5.25 -3.16 0.78
CA THR A 395 -5.85 -3.62 -0.47
C THR A 395 -7.36 -3.68 -0.33
N ASN A 396 -8.10 -3.34 -1.41
CA ASN A 396 -9.56 -3.42 -1.52
C ASN A 396 -10.15 -4.84 -1.37
N ILE A 397 -9.35 -5.78 -0.88
CA ILE A 397 -9.81 -7.09 -0.47
C ILE A 397 -10.50 -6.85 0.87
N THR A 398 -11.82 -6.97 0.86
CA THR A 398 -12.65 -7.04 2.07
C THR A 398 -12.30 -8.30 2.85
N ASP A 399 -11.12 -8.31 3.48
CA ASP A 399 -10.83 -9.20 4.60
C ASP A 399 -11.47 -8.57 5.82
N SER A 400 -12.80 -8.69 5.84
CA SER A 400 -13.59 -8.45 7.04
C SER A 400 -13.09 -9.41 8.12
N ALA A 401 -12.34 -8.86 9.08
CA ALA A 401 -11.98 -9.40 10.39
C ALA A 401 -12.50 -10.83 10.62
N SER A 402 -11.78 -11.81 10.08
CA SER A 402 -12.01 -13.20 10.43
C SER A 402 -11.39 -13.43 11.81
N THR A 403 -12.03 -14.24 12.63
CA THR A 403 -11.68 -14.53 14.02
C THR A 403 -10.28 -15.15 14.24
N LEU A 404 -9.51 -15.34 13.18
CA LEU A 404 -8.09 -15.68 13.16
C LEU A 404 -7.41 -14.67 12.24
N ASN A 405 -6.42 -13.94 12.74
CA ASN A 405 -5.68 -12.87 12.06
C ASN A 405 -4.80 -13.40 10.90
N ILE A 406 -5.33 -14.23 9.99
CA ILE A 406 -4.61 -14.68 8.80
C ILE A 406 -4.72 -13.58 7.75
N ILE A 407 -3.58 -13.02 7.37
CA ILE A 407 -3.49 -11.89 6.45
C ILE A 407 -2.65 -12.31 5.24
N GLY A 408 -3.13 -11.99 4.04
CA GLY A 408 -2.48 -12.38 2.78
C GLY A 408 -1.16 -11.65 2.50
N GLU A 409 -0.43 -12.12 1.50
CA GLU A 409 0.83 -11.50 1.02
C GLU A 409 0.65 -10.02 0.65
N GLY A 410 1.63 -9.19 1.02
CA GLY A 410 1.72 -7.78 0.66
C GLY A 410 1.74 -6.80 1.84
N LEU A 411 1.62 -5.51 1.50
CA LEU A 411 1.71 -4.39 2.45
C LEU A 411 0.40 -4.19 3.22
N HIS A 412 0.50 -4.15 4.54
CA HIS A 412 -0.61 -3.93 5.48
C HIS A 412 -0.29 -2.80 6.45
N ALA A 413 -1.31 -2.30 7.14
CA ALA A 413 -1.18 -1.23 8.13
C ALA A 413 -1.70 -1.69 9.49
N ILE A 414 -1.12 -1.14 10.55
CA ILE A 414 -1.63 -1.21 11.91
C ILE A 414 -2.09 0.20 12.24
N ARG A 415 -3.34 0.31 12.68
CA ARG A 415 -3.94 1.53 13.17
C ARG A 415 -3.90 1.51 14.69
N ILE A 416 -3.39 2.56 15.30
CA ILE A 416 -3.24 2.71 16.75
C ILE A 416 -3.95 3.98 17.16
N TYR A 417 -4.76 3.93 18.20
CA TYR A 417 -5.45 5.10 18.72
C TYR A 417 -5.79 4.89 20.19
N LEU A 418 -6.10 5.98 20.91
CA LEU A 418 -6.41 5.94 22.34
C LEU A 418 -7.66 5.11 22.66
N ASP A 419 -7.58 4.27 23.71
CA ASP A 419 -8.74 3.57 24.24
C ASP A 419 -9.66 4.56 24.98
N PRO A 420 -10.93 4.74 24.56
CA PRO A 420 -11.88 5.60 25.28
C PRO A 420 -12.17 5.15 26.72
N ASN A 421 -11.85 3.90 27.11
CA ASN A 421 -12.06 3.36 28.45
C ASN A 421 -10.79 3.35 29.33
N ARG A 422 -9.70 3.96 28.88
CA ARG A 422 -8.42 4.00 29.62
C ARG A 422 -8.55 4.60 31.02
N THR A 423 -7.64 4.21 31.92
CA THR A 423 -7.63 4.73 33.30
C THR A 423 -6.97 6.10 33.45
N SER A 424 -6.18 6.52 32.46
CA SER A 424 -5.43 7.79 32.44
C SER A 424 -6.17 8.91 31.69
N ASP A 425 -6.21 10.11 32.27
CA ASP A 425 -6.81 11.31 31.68
C ASP A 425 -5.79 12.15 30.87
N SER A 426 -4.59 11.64 30.59
CA SER A 426 -3.55 12.41 29.88
C SER A 426 -3.87 12.51 28.38
N SER A 427 -3.87 13.72 27.82
CA SER A 427 -4.09 13.89 26.38
C SER A 427 -2.98 13.26 25.53
N SER A 428 -1.76 13.17 26.05
CA SER A 428 -0.64 12.49 25.41
C SER A 428 -0.27 11.19 26.14
N THR A 429 0.18 10.19 25.37
CA THR A 429 0.52 8.84 25.84
C THR A 429 1.56 8.21 24.92
N SER A 430 2.51 7.47 25.50
CA SER A 430 3.40 6.61 24.73
C SER A 430 2.87 5.18 24.69
N TYR A 431 3.15 4.46 23.60
CA TYR A 431 2.87 3.04 23.49
C TYR A 431 4.09 2.29 22.97
N SER A 432 4.05 0.97 23.18
CA SER A 432 5.07 0.04 22.74
C SER A 432 4.42 -1.26 22.28
N LEU A 433 4.82 -1.74 21.12
CA LEU A 433 4.27 -2.94 20.50
C LEU A 433 5.33 -3.79 19.82
N ARG A 434 5.02 -5.07 19.64
CA ARG A 434 5.82 -6.02 18.88
C ARG A 434 4.94 -6.78 17.90
N LEU A 435 5.45 -7.02 16.70
CA LEU A 435 4.84 -7.86 15.68
C LEU A 435 5.42 -9.28 15.77
N GLU A 436 4.57 -10.29 15.65
CA GLU A 436 4.97 -11.69 15.51
C GLU A 436 4.16 -12.31 14.36
N LEU A 437 4.86 -12.86 13.37
CA LEU A 437 4.27 -13.48 12.20
C LEU A 437 4.44 -14.99 12.29
N GLN A 438 3.34 -15.71 12.22
CA GLN A 438 3.36 -17.18 12.21
C GLN A 438 2.98 -17.69 10.83
N GLU A 439 3.87 -18.49 10.23
CA GLU A 439 3.63 -19.16 8.95
C GLU A 439 2.41 -20.11 9.04
N VAL A 440 1.61 -20.12 7.97
CA VAL A 440 0.47 -21.03 7.84
C VAL A 440 0.96 -22.35 7.18
N ASP A 441 1.31 -23.33 8.02
CA ASP A 441 1.83 -24.65 7.60
C ASP A 441 0.86 -25.46 6.72
N GLU A 442 -0.46 -25.25 6.85
CA GLU A 442 -1.49 -25.97 6.10
C GLU A 442 -2.57 -25.02 5.56
N PRO A 443 -3.00 -25.15 4.29
CA PRO A 443 -4.08 -24.34 3.75
C PRO A 443 -5.36 -24.57 4.55
N VAL A 444 -5.76 -23.55 5.32
CA VAL A 444 -7.04 -23.55 6.02
C VAL A 444 -8.14 -23.31 4.98
N TYR A 445 -8.81 -24.38 4.56
CA TYR A 445 -9.95 -24.28 3.66
C TYR A 445 -11.15 -23.69 4.40
N PHE A 446 -11.54 -22.48 4.02
CA PHE A 446 -12.77 -21.86 4.51
C PHE A 446 -13.94 -22.28 3.62
N ASP A 447 -14.95 -22.91 4.23
CA ASP A 447 -16.22 -23.18 3.55
C ASP A 447 -17.02 -21.89 3.40
N ARG A 448 -16.83 -21.21 2.26
CA ARG A 448 -17.64 -20.03 1.86
C ARG A 448 -18.93 -20.41 1.12
N SER A 449 -19.37 -21.67 1.16
CA SER A 449 -20.58 -22.10 0.44
C SER A 449 -21.85 -21.33 0.85
N ALA A 450 -21.90 -20.81 2.08
CA ALA A 450 -23.01 -20.01 2.59
C ALA A 450 -23.19 -18.66 1.86
N GLU A 451 -22.09 -17.99 1.46
CA GLU A 451 -22.15 -16.72 0.72
C GLU A 451 -22.79 -16.90 -0.67
N PHE A 452 -22.57 -18.06 -1.29
CA PHE A 452 -23.10 -18.42 -2.61
C PHE A 452 -24.44 -19.16 -2.56
N MET A 453 -25.07 -19.27 -1.39
CA MET A 453 -26.33 -20.03 -1.23
C MET A 453 -27.43 -19.56 -2.19
N HIS A 454 -27.55 -18.25 -2.43
CA HIS A 454 -28.50 -17.70 -3.41
C HIS A 454 -28.20 -18.13 -4.85
N PHE A 455 -26.92 -18.20 -5.22
CA PHE A 455 -26.48 -18.67 -6.54
C PHE A 455 -26.75 -20.18 -6.71
N TYR A 456 -26.45 -20.99 -5.69
CA TYR A 456 -26.71 -22.43 -5.71
C TYR A 456 -28.20 -22.77 -5.82
N ILE A 457 -29.06 -22.04 -5.12
CA ILE A 457 -30.52 -22.21 -5.23
C ILE A 457 -31.00 -21.85 -6.65
N LEU A 458 -30.50 -20.76 -7.22
CA LEU A 458 -30.86 -20.31 -8.58
C LEU A 458 -30.44 -21.33 -9.65
N ILE A 459 -29.18 -21.74 -9.65
CA ILE A 459 -28.66 -22.70 -10.64
C ILE A 459 -29.29 -24.09 -10.46
N GLY A 460 -29.58 -24.48 -9.21
CA GLY A 460 -30.33 -25.70 -8.91
C GLY A 460 -31.71 -25.70 -9.54
N PHE A 461 -32.44 -24.58 -9.46
CA PHE A 461 -33.74 -24.45 -10.10
C PHE A 461 -33.64 -24.44 -11.64
N LEU A 462 -32.61 -23.77 -12.19
CA LEU A 462 -32.34 -23.75 -13.63
C LEU A 462 -32.04 -25.16 -14.17
N MET A 463 -31.22 -25.94 -13.46
CA MET A 463 -30.86 -27.32 -13.84
C MET A 463 -32.03 -28.30 -13.70
N LEU A 464 -32.98 -28.04 -12.79
CA LEU A 464 -34.21 -28.83 -12.63
C LEU A 464 -35.33 -28.45 -13.61
N SER A 465 -35.25 -27.30 -14.27
CA SER A 465 -36.24 -26.81 -15.26
C SER A 465 -36.64 -27.84 -16.34
N PRO A 466 -35.69 -28.55 -16.99
CA PRO A 466 -36.04 -29.53 -18.02
C PRO A 466 -36.88 -30.69 -17.46
N LEU A 467 -36.66 -31.04 -16.19
CA LEU A 467 -37.32 -32.14 -15.50
C LEU A 467 -38.73 -31.74 -15.03
N LEU A 468 -38.93 -30.47 -14.66
CA LEU A 468 -40.26 -29.91 -14.36
C LEU A 468 -41.18 -29.97 -15.58
N LEU A 469 -40.65 -29.77 -16.80
CA LEU A 469 -41.41 -29.94 -18.02
C LEU A 469 -41.86 -31.41 -18.14
N ILE A 470 -40.93 -32.37 -18.08
CA ILE A 470 -41.26 -33.81 -18.20
C ILE A 470 -42.27 -34.23 -17.12
N ALA A 471 -42.08 -33.80 -15.87
CA ALA A 471 -42.99 -34.09 -14.78
C ALA A 471 -44.40 -33.51 -15.01
N TYR A 472 -44.50 -32.29 -15.56
CA TYR A 472 -45.78 -31.68 -15.93
C TYR A 472 -46.51 -32.50 -17.01
N TRP A 473 -45.80 -32.94 -18.05
CA TRP A 473 -46.39 -33.75 -19.11
C TRP A 473 -46.82 -35.14 -18.59
N GLN A 474 -45.99 -35.79 -17.77
CA GLN A 474 -46.32 -37.08 -17.16
C GLN A 474 -47.52 -37.00 -16.21
N TRP A 475 -47.68 -35.89 -15.47
CA TRP A 475 -48.83 -35.70 -14.59
C TRP A 475 -50.13 -35.48 -15.37
N LYS A 476 -50.04 -34.85 -16.55
CA LYS A 476 -51.17 -34.65 -17.46
C LYS A 476 -51.64 -35.95 -18.13
N ASP A 477 -50.73 -36.88 -18.44
CA ASP A 477 -51.05 -38.09 -19.21
C ASP A 477 -51.46 -39.30 -18.34
N ARG A 478 -51.42 -39.20 -17.00
CA ARG A 478 -51.79 -40.32 -16.09
C ARG A 478 -53.27 -40.74 -16.15
N ASP A 479 -54.16 -39.92 -16.70
CA ASP A 479 -55.61 -40.24 -16.80
C ASP A 479 -56.06 -40.74 -18.19
N LEU A 480 -55.13 -41.05 -19.11
CA LEU A 480 -55.47 -41.43 -20.48
C LEU A 480 -54.83 -42.77 -20.92
N ILE A 481 -55.28 -43.89 -20.35
CA ILE A 481 -55.36 -45.13 -21.16
C ILE A 481 -56.49 -44.91 -22.17
N ARG A 482 -56.17 -44.17 -23.23
CA ARG A 482 -57.09 -43.83 -24.32
C ARG A 482 -57.10 -44.98 -25.31
N VAL A 483 -57.71 -46.12 -24.92
CA VAL A 483 -58.20 -47.07 -25.93
C VAL A 483 -59.17 -46.29 -26.81
N GLU A 484 -58.84 -46.15 -28.09
CA GLU A 484 -59.62 -45.32 -29.01
C GLU A 484 -61.09 -45.75 -28.98
N LYS A 485 -62.00 -44.78 -28.98
CA LYS A 485 -63.46 -45.04 -29.02
C LYS A 485 -63.85 -45.96 -30.20
N HIS A 486 -63.04 -45.97 -31.26
CA HIS A 486 -63.21 -46.87 -32.41
C HIS A 486 -62.81 -48.32 -32.11
N GLU A 487 -61.75 -48.53 -31.33
CA GLU A 487 -61.31 -49.85 -30.92
C GLU A 487 -62.28 -50.49 -29.92
N LYS A 488 -62.81 -49.71 -28.96
CA LYS A 488 -63.88 -50.18 -28.07
C LYS A 488 -65.13 -50.64 -28.83
N LEU A 489 -65.59 -49.85 -29.81
CA LEU A 489 -66.75 -50.21 -30.64
C LEU A 489 -66.47 -51.45 -31.51
N ARG A 490 -65.23 -51.63 -31.98
CA ARG A 490 -64.80 -52.82 -32.73
C ARG A 490 -64.85 -54.07 -31.84
N LEU A 491 -64.30 -54.00 -30.62
CA LEU A 491 -64.29 -55.10 -29.65
C LEU A 491 -65.70 -55.48 -29.18
N MET A 492 -66.58 -54.51 -28.94
CA MET A 492 -68.00 -54.79 -28.62
C MET A 492 -68.72 -55.54 -29.75
N ARG A 493 -68.50 -55.15 -31.01
CA ARG A 493 -69.09 -55.86 -32.17
C ARG A 493 -68.53 -57.28 -32.33
N LEU A 494 -67.24 -57.47 -32.07
CA LEU A 494 -66.62 -58.81 -32.11
C LEU A 494 -67.20 -59.73 -31.02
N ARG A 495 -67.41 -59.19 -29.82
CA ARG A 495 -68.10 -59.91 -28.74
C ARG A 495 -69.51 -60.34 -29.13
N GLU A 496 -70.30 -59.42 -29.67
CA GLU A 496 -71.70 -59.68 -30.09
C GLU A 496 -71.76 -60.80 -31.14
N ARG A 497 -70.84 -60.81 -32.12
CA ARG A 497 -70.71 -61.86 -33.14
C ARG A 497 -70.33 -63.22 -32.56
N LEU A 498 -69.40 -63.26 -31.61
CA LEU A 498 -68.89 -64.50 -31.02
C LEU A 498 -69.83 -65.12 -29.98
N SER A 499 -70.62 -64.29 -29.28
CA SER A 499 -71.60 -64.74 -28.28
C SER A 499 -72.96 -65.14 -28.87
N GLY A 500 -73.12 -65.10 -30.20
CA GLY A 500 -74.35 -65.49 -30.89
C GLY A 500 -75.56 -64.58 -30.64
N ILE A 501 -75.36 -63.40 -30.06
CA ILE A 501 -76.44 -62.45 -29.76
C ILE A 501 -76.66 -61.60 -31.02
N GLY A 502 -77.73 -61.86 -31.78
CA GLY A 502 -78.25 -60.91 -32.76
C GLY A 502 -77.93 -61.10 -34.26
N LEU A 503 -77.65 -62.32 -34.75
CA LEU A 503 -77.54 -62.59 -36.20
C LEU A 503 -78.21 -63.92 -36.64
N ASP A 504 -78.93 -63.87 -37.76
CA ASP A 504 -79.73 -64.97 -38.37
C ASP A 504 -78.91 -65.97 -39.23
N SER A 505 -77.58 -65.95 -39.17
CA SER A 505 -76.73 -66.93 -39.86
C SER A 505 -75.36 -67.08 -39.16
N GLN A 506 -75.08 -68.28 -38.65
CA GLN A 506 -73.76 -68.71 -38.14
C GLN A 506 -73.01 -69.39 -39.30
N GLU A 507 -72.32 -68.63 -40.16
CA GLU A 507 -71.37 -69.22 -41.10
C GLU A 507 -70.00 -69.33 -40.41
N ASP A 508 -69.36 -70.51 -40.50
CA ASP A 508 -68.10 -70.81 -39.81
C ASP A 508 -66.98 -69.83 -40.18
N GLU A 509 -66.97 -69.32 -41.41
CA GLU A 509 -66.00 -68.36 -41.92
C GLU A 509 -66.06 -67.01 -41.17
N ASP A 510 -67.26 -66.57 -40.77
CA ASP A 510 -67.45 -65.32 -40.01
C ASP A 510 -66.95 -65.45 -38.56
N ILE A 511 -67.08 -66.65 -37.97
CA ILE A 511 -66.60 -66.94 -36.62
C ILE A 511 -65.06 -66.98 -36.61
N ASP A 512 -64.45 -67.67 -37.57
CA ASP A 512 -63.00 -67.78 -37.68
C ASP A 512 -62.35 -66.41 -37.93
N SER A 513 -62.97 -65.57 -38.78
CA SER A 513 -62.50 -64.21 -39.00
C SER A 513 -62.61 -63.32 -37.74
N ALA A 514 -63.67 -63.50 -36.94
CA ALA A 514 -63.83 -62.78 -35.68
C ALA A 514 -62.81 -63.23 -34.62
N LEU A 515 -62.50 -64.52 -34.53
CA LEU A 515 -61.46 -65.06 -33.64
C LEU A 515 -60.06 -64.60 -34.06
N SER A 516 -59.75 -64.61 -35.37
CA SER A 516 -58.49 -64.07 -35.88
C SER A 516 -58.35 -62.57 -35.58
N ALA A 517 -59.44 -61.80 -35.73
CA ALA A 517 -59.43 -60.37 -35.42
C ALA A 517 -59.25 -60.06 -33.92
N LEU A 518 -59.61 -60.99 -33.02
CA LEU A 518 -59.27 -60.90 -31.59
C LEU A 518 -57.79 -61.22 -31.33
N GLY A 519 -57.20 -62.15 -32.10
CA GLY A 519 -55.79 -62.50 -32.02
C GLY A 519 -54.85 -61.30 -32.24
N ASP A 520 -55.29 -60.31 -33.03
CA ASP A 520 -54.52 -59.11 -33.36
C ASP A 520 -54.68 -57.94 -32.36
N THR A 521 -55.42 -58.13 -31.25
CA THR A 521 -55.74 -57.05 -30.29
C THR A 521 -54.87 -57.09 -29.03
N GLU A 522 -54.74 -55.96 -28.32
CA GLU A 522 -53.99 -55.93 -27.06
C GLU A 522 -54.72 -56.71 -25.96
N TRP A 523 -54.03 -57.69 -25.35
CA TRP A 523 -54.60 -58.62 -24.35
C TRP A 523 -55.30 -57.92 -23.16
N ASP A 524 -54.69 -56.84 -22.64
CA ASP A 524 -55.25 -56.11 -21.50
C ASP A 524 -56.49 -55.28 -21.87
N ALA A 525 -56.53 -54.74 -23.09
CA ALA A 525 -57.71 -54.05 -23.62
C ALA A 525 -58.87 -55.03 -23.84
N LEU A 526 -58.57 -56.26 -24.29
CA LEU A 526 -59.55 -57.33 -24.48
C LEU A 526 -60.20 -57.76 -23.17
N ILE A 527 -59.40 -58.02 -22.12
CA ILE A 527 -59.93 -58.39 -20.79
C ILE A 527 -60.81 -57.27 -20.21
N HIS A 528 -60.45 -56.01 -20.43
CA HIS A 528 -61.21 -54.87 -19.94
C HIS A 528 -62.62 -54.78 -20.57
N GLU A 529 -62.75 -55.07 -21.88
CA GLU A 529 -64.03 -54.93 -22.60
C GLU A 529 -64.90 -56.22 -22.59
N TRP A 530 -64.30 -57.41 -22.59
CA TRP A 530 -65.04 -58.68 -22.46
C TRP A 530 -65.57 -58.94 -21.05
N GLY A 531 -65.00 -58.25 -20.06
CA GLY A 531 -65.30 -58.45 -18.65
C GLY A 531 -64.41 -59.53 -18.04
N LYS A 532 -64.52 -59.67 -16.71
CA LYS A 532 -63.68 -60.60 -15.94
C LYS A 532 -63.92 -62.05 -16.43
N PRO A 533 -62.88 -62.77 -16.91
CA PRO A 533 -63.01 -64.16 -17.32
C PRO A 533 -63.44 -65.04 -16.14
N ASP A 534 -64.17 -66.12 -16.43
CA ASP A 534 -64.64 -67.07 -15.43
C ASP A 534 -63.47 -67.80 -14.77
N VAL A 535 -62.43 -68.06 -15.58
CA VAL A 535 -61.16 -68.64 -15.18
C VAL A 535 -60.02 -67.87 -15.84
N ARG A 536 -59.04 -67.44 -15.03
CA ARG A 536 -57.78 -66.85 -15.50
C ARG A 536 -56.63 -67.48 -14.75
N HIS A 537 -55.60 -67.87 -15.47
CA HIS A 537 -54.38 -68.40 -14.91
C HIS A 537 -53.19 -67.78 -15.62
N PHE A 538 -52.26 -67.24 -14.83
CA PHE A 538 -51.04 -66.65 -15.33
C PHE A 538 -49.88 -67.46 -14.79
N THR A 539 -49.09 -68.02 -15.69
CA THR A 539 -47.79 -68.63 -15.40
C THR A 539 -46.69 -67.81 -16.06
N GLU A 540 -45.43 -68.10 -15.75
CA GLU A 540 -44.28 -67.45 -16.41
C GLU A 540 -44.32 -67.69 -17.93
N ASP A 541 -44.78 -68.86 -18.37
CA ASP A 541 -44.71 -69.32 -19.76
C ASP A 541 -46.01 -69.12 -20.57
N LEU A 542 -47.17 -69.06 -19.90
CA LEU A 542 -48.48 -69.02 -20.54
C LEU A 542 -49.52 -68.32 -19.67
N GLU A 543 -50.32 -67.45 -20.30
CA GLU A 543 -51.56 -66.93 -19.72
C GLU A 543 -52.78 -67.56 -20.40
N ILE A 544 -53.71 -68.07 -19.58
CA ILE A 544 -54.96 -68.72 -19.99
C ILE A 544 -56.11 -67.88 -19.46
N ALA A 545 -57.06 -67.54 -20.32
CA ALA A 545 -58.34 -66.96 -19.95
C ALA A 545 -59.49 -67.72 -20.63
N ALA A 546 -60.51 -68.10 -19.88
CA ALA A 546 -61.69 -68.77 -20.42
C ALA A 546 -62.96 -68.03 -20.01
N TRP A 547 -63.87 -67.89 -20.98
CA TRP A 547 -65.20 -67.29 -20.84
C TRP A 547 -66.25 -68.30 -21.27
N ARG A 548 -67.28 -68.49 -20.45
CA ARG A 548 -68.46 -69.24 -20.87
C ARG A 548 -69.38 -68.34 -21.68
N LEU A 549 -69.90 -68.89 -22.78
CA LEU A 549 -70.93 -68.24 -23.60
C LEU A 549 -72.27 -68.94 -23.34
N ASP A 550 -73.30 -68.16 -23.04
CA ASP A 550 -74.65 -68.67 -22.78
C ASP A 550 -75.33 -69.06 -24.11
N MET A 551 -74.94 -70.20 -24.67
CA MET A 551 -75.41 -70.77 -25.95
C MET A 551 -75.82 -72.24 -25.77
N GLU A 552 -76.72 -72.74 -26.65
CA GLU A 552 -77.05 -74.16 -26.75
C GLU A 552 -76.60 -74.70 -28.13
N PRO A 553 -75.69 -75.68 -28.22
CA PRO A 553 -74.98 -76.39 -27.13
C PRO A 553 -73.98 -75.49 -26.35
N PRO A 554 -73.59 -75.87 -25.11
CA PRO A 554 -72.74 -75.03 -24.27
C PRO A 554 -71.38 -74.77 -24.95
N THR A 555 -70.99 -73.50 -24.94
CA THR A 555 -69.83 -73.01 -25.70
C THR A 555 -68.85 -72.28 -24.79
N LEU A 556 -67.57 -72.58 -24.94
CA LEU A 556 -66.46 -71.93 -24.24
C LEU A 556 -65.62 -71.14 -25.23
N LEU A 557 -65.25 -69.91 -24.86
CA LEU A 557 -64.17 -69.19 -25.53
C LEU A 557 -62.91 -69.29 -24.66
N ILE A 558 -61.83 -69.78 -25.23
CA ILE A 558 -60.54 -69.92 -24.55
C ILE A 558 -59.52 -69.05 -25.29
N GLY A 559 -58.94 -68.10 -24.57
CA GLY A 559 -57.83 -67.27 -25.01
C GLY A 559 -56.53 -67.75 -24.38
N LEU A 560 -55.49 -67.88 -25.21
CA LEU A 560 -54.16 -68.30 -24.83
C LEU A 560 -53.15 -67.23 -25.25
N ARG A 561 -52.38 -66.71 -24.30
CA ARG A 561 -51.23 -65.84 -24.56
C ARG A 561 -49.95 -66.53 -24.09
N PRO A 562 -49.23 -67.23 -24.99
CA PRO A 562 -47.93 -67.80 -24.68
C PRO A 562 -46.88 -66.69 -24.52
N ASN A 563 -46.13 -66.68 -23.41
CA ASN A 563 -44.98 -65.78 -23.23
C ASN A 563 -43.69 -66.38 -23.81
N VAL A 564 -43.71 -67.66 -24.20
CA VAL A 564 -42.63 -68.43 -24.82
C VAL A 564 -43.23 -69.33 -25.90
N THR A 565 -42.46 -69.86 -26.84
CA THR A 565 -42.99 -70.74 -27.90
C THR A 565 -43.35 -72.13 -27.35
N TRP A 566 -44.55 -72.62 -27.64
CA TRP A 566 -45.02 -73.97 -27.27
C TRP A 566 -45.15 -74.84 -28.52
N GLU A 567 -44.40 -75.92 -28.60
CA GLU A 567 -44.50 -76.95 -29.64
C GLU A 567 -45.39 -78.11 -29.17
N HIS A 568 -46.11 -78.76 -30.09
CA HIS A 568 -47.05 -79.85 -29.81
C HIS A 568 -48.10 -79.48 -28.75
N ALA A 569 -48.58 -78.24 -28.80
CA ALA A 569 -49.55 -77.71 -27.88
C ALA A 569 -50.93 -78.35 -28.08
N GLY A 570 -51.61 -78.63 -26.97
CA GLY A 570 -52.98 -79.12 -26.94
C GLY A 570 -53.76 -78.51 -25.79
N VAL A 571 -55.08 -78.42 -25.96
CA VAL A 571 -56.02 -77.98 -24.91
C VAL A 571 -56.96 -79.13 -24.61
N ARG A 572 -57.06 -79.50 -23.34
CA ARG A 572 -57.91 -80.57 -22.86
C ARG A 572 -58.95 -80.06 -21.88
N LEU A 573 -60.20 -80.47 -22.08
CA LEU A 573 -61.33 -80.16 -21.19
C LEU A 573 -61.58 -81.33 -20.23
N ALA A 574 -61.03 -81.25 -19.03
CA ALA A 574 -61.15 -82.31 -18.03
C ALA A 574 -62.39 -82.10 -17.14
N ALA A 575 -63.35 -83.02 -17.20
CA ALA A 575 -64.48 -83.03 -16.27
C ALA A 575 -64.01 -83.44 -14.86
N THR A 576 -64.07 -82.53 -13.89
CA THR A 576 -63.77 -82.86 -12.47
C THR A 576 -64.99 -83.35 -11.70
N MET A 577 -66.19 -83.10 -12.21
CA MET A 577 -67.44 -83.63 -11.67
C MET A 577 -68.52 -83.77 -12.76
N GLY A 578 -69.20 -84.92 -12.82
CA GLY A 578 -70.20 -85.24 -13.85
C GLY A 578 -69.72 -86.28 -14.87
N GLU A 579 -70.45 -86.42 -15.98
CA GLU A 579 -70.08 -87.30 -17.10
C GLU A 579 -68.95 -86.69 -17.94
N ARG A 580 -68.22 -87.54 -18.67
CA ARG A 580 -67.10 -87.10 -19.52
C ARG A 580 -67.62 -86.17 -20.60
N VAL A 581 -66.96 -85.02 -20.76
CA VAL A 581 -67.31 -84.04 -21.80
C VAL A 581 -66.70 -84.46 -23.12
N GLU A 582 -67.51 -84.40 -24.18
CA GLU A 582 -67.10 -84.65 -25.55
C GLU A 582 -67.17 -83.34 -26.33
N ILE A 583 -66.09 -83.00 -27.02
CA ILE A 583 -66.00 -81.83 -27.88
C ILE A 583 -66.74 -82.13 -29.18
N GLN A 584 -67.79 -81.35 -29.44
CA GLN A 584 -68.64 -81.51 -30.62
C GLN A 584 -68.07 -80.73 -31.81
N GLU A 585 -67.57 -79.53 -31.55
CA GLU A 585 -67.07 -78.63 -32.59
C GLU A 585 -66.05 -77.63 -32.01
N VAL A 586 -65.05 -77.26 -32.82
CA VAL A 586 -64.01 -76.30 -32.46
C VAL A 586 -63.78 -75.31 -33.61
N HIS A 587 -63.70 -74.02 -33.28
CA HIS A 587 -63.34 -72.94 -34.20
C HIS A 587 -62.10 -72.19 -33.69
N PRO A 588 -61.13 -71.85 -34.55
CA PRO A 588 -60.98 -72.32 -35.94
C PRO A 588 -60.85 -73.84 -36.02
N SER A 589 -61.05 -74.42 -37.21
CA SER A 589 -61.09 -75.88 -37.37
C SER A 589 -59.77 -76.54 -36.94
N HIS A 590 -59.78 -77.14 -35.75
CA HIS A 590 -58.67 -77.89 -35.16
C HIS A 590 -59.04 -79.38 -35.06
N LEU A 591 -58.03 -80.24 -35.17
CA LEU A 591 -58.23 -81.67 -34.90
C LEU A 591 -58.56 -81.85 -33.42
N HIS A 592 -59.72 -82.42 -33.12
CA HIS A 592 -60.13 -82.77 -31.76
C HIS A 592 -60.44 -84.26 -31.66
N PHE A 593 -60.22 -84.83 -30.47
CA PHE A 593 -60.56 -86.21 -30.16
C PHE A 593 -61.08 -86.28 -28.72
N GLU A 594 -62.33 -86.71 -28.56
CA GLU A 594 -63.04 -86.78 -27.27
C GLU A 594 -62.97 -85.44 -26.51
N ASP A 595 -62.07 -85.31 -25.53
CA ASP A 595 -61.91 -84.14 -24.65
C ASP A 595 -60.68 -83.27 -24.96
N GLU A 596 -59.93 -83.54 -26.03
CA GLU A 596 -58.67 -82.87 -26.37
C GLU A 596 -58.68 -82.21 -27.76
N ILE A 597 -58.07 -81.03 -27.87
CA ILE A 597 -57.92 -80.20 -29.08
C ILE A 597 -56.42 -80.02 -29.35
N VAL A 598 -55.98 -80.26 -30.58
CA VAL A 598 -54.59 -80.10 -30.99
C VAL A 598 -54.38 -78.72 -31.64
N LEU A 599 -53.48 -77.92 -31.05
CA LEU A 599 -53.12 -76.57 -31.53
C LEU A 599 -51.79 -76.51 -32.29
N ASP A 600 -50.99 -77.58 -32.23
CA ASP A 600 -49.68 -77.70 -32.88
C ASP A 600 -48.63 -76.73 -32.31
N ASN A 601 -48.33 -75.59 -32.95
CA ASN A 601 -47.32 -74.63 -32.49
C ASN A 601 -47.95 -73.28 -32.11
N MET A 602 -47.75 -72.86 -30.86
CA MET A 602 -48.16 -71.53 -30.38
C MET A 602 -46.93 -70.62 -30.30
N GLU A 603 -46.88 -69.62 -31.18
CA GLU A 603 -45.80 -68.62 -31.25
C GLU A 603 -45.83 -67.66 -30.04
N GLU A 604 -44.66 -67.26 -29.55
CA GLU A 604 -44.52 -66.31 -28.45
C GLU A 604 -45.26 -64.98 -28.72
N ASN A 605 -45.96 -64.48 -27.71
CA ASN A 605 -46.74 -63.24 -27.69
C ASN A 605 -47.87 -63.15 -28.74
N LYS A 606 -48.19 -64.25 -29.43
CA LYS A 606 -49.31 -64.33 -30.36
C LYS A 606 -50.54 -64.88 -29.65
N LEU A 607 -51.62 -64.11 -29.65
CA LEU A 607 -52.87 -64.51 -29.01
C LEU A 607 -53.59 -65.57 -29.84
N ASN A 608 -53.89 -66.71 -29.23
CA ASN A 608 -54.68 -67.76 -29.85
C ASN A 608 -56.04 -67.84 -29.16
N PHE A 609 -57.11 -67.70 -29.94
CA PHE A 609 -58.47 -67.84 -29.45
C PHE A 609 -59.14 -69.03 -30.10
N ILE A 610 -59.71 -69.90 -29.28
CA ILE A 610 -60.49 -71.05 -29.72
C ILE A 610 -61.88 -71.02 -29.08
N ARG A 611 -62.90 -71.24 -29.91
CA ARG A 611 -64.28 -71.41 -29.48
C ARG A 611 -64.61 -72.90 -29.53
N VAL A 612 -65.03 -73.46 -28.40
CA VAL A 612 -65.23 -74.89 -28.23
C VAL A 612 -66.68 -75.14 -27.84
N GLN A 613 -67.41 -75.88 -28.68
CA GLN A 613 -68.74 -76.40 -28.35
C GLN A 613 -68.59 -77.82 -27.81
N HIS A 614 -69.26 -78.11 -26.70
CA HIS A 614 -69.12 -79.38 -26.01
C HIS A 614 -70.46 -79.97 -25.58
N SER A 615 -70.48 -81.28 -25.30
CA SER A 615 -71.69 -81.96 -24.82
C SER A 615 -72.10 -81.48 -23.43
N GLN A 616 -73.42 -81.44 -23.17
CA GLN A 616 -73.95 -81.22 -21.82
C GLN A 616 -73.77 -82.50 -21.01
N GLY A 617 -72.99 -82.44 -19.92
CA GLY A 617 -72.73 -83.62 -19.08
C GLY A 617 -71.87 -83.40 -17.84
N SER A 618 -71.07 -82.32 -17.75
CA SER A 618 -70.20 -82.04 -16.60
C SER A 618 -70.60 -80.77 -15.87
N THR A 619 -70.72 -80.87 -14.54
CA THR A 619 -71.01 -79.73 -13.65
C THR A 619 -69.78 -78.92 -13.30
N LYS A 620 -68.57 -79.48 -13.51
CA LYS A 620 -67.29 -78.79 -13.32
C LYS A 620 -66.24 -79.20 -14.35
N LEU A 621 -65.69 -78.22 -15.05
CA LEU A 621 -64.75 -78.36 -16.15
C LEU A 621 -63.43 -77.64 -15.83
N ASP A 622 -62.31 -78.32 -16.03
CA ASP A 622 -60.98 -77.71 -16.01
C ASP A 622 -60.41 -77.62 -17.42
N VAL A 623 -59.74 -76.49 -17.70
CA VAL A 623 -59.03 -76.26 -18.96
C VAL A 623 -57.55 -76.54 -18.72
N LEU A 624 -57.03 -77.62 -19.27
CA LEU A 624 -55.63 -78.00 -19.18
C LEU A 624 -54.94 -77.70 -20.51
N VAL A 625 -53.83 -76.97 -20.49
CA VAL A 625 -52.98 -76.77 -21.67
C VAL A 625 -51.73 -77.61 -21.51
N THR A 626 -51.44 -78.47 -22.49
CA THR A 626 -50.27 -79.35 -22.53
C THR A 626 -49.40 -79.01 -23.73
N GLY A 627 -48.10 -79.26 -23.64
CA GLY A 627 -47.19 -79.10 -24.78
C GLY A 627 -45.74 -79.22 -24.37
N THR A 628 -44.85 -78.79 -25.26
CA THR A 628 -43.40 -78.76 -25.03
C THR A 628 -42.85 -77.35 -25.21
N VAL A 629 -42.10 -76.86 -24.22
CA VAL A 629 -41.44 -75.54 -24.27
C VAL A 629 -39.93 -75.80 -24.32
N GLY A 630 -39.25 -75.44 -25.40
CA GLY A 630 -37.80 -75.68 -25.52
C GLY A 630 -37.37 -77.15 -25.37
N GLY A 631 -38.26 -78.10 -25.72
CA GLY A 631 -38.03 -79.54 -25.59
C GLY A 631 -38.38 -80.16 -24.23
N THR A 632 -38.83 -79.38 -23.23
CA THR A 632 -39.33 -79.92 -21.96
C THR A 632 -40.86 -80.03 -21.98
N PRO A 633 -41.45 -81.16 -21.53
CA PRO A 633 -42.90 -81.29 -21.45
C PRO A 633 -43.43 -80.42 -20.31
N MET A 634 -44.41 -79.56 -20.63
CA MET A 634 -45.06 -78.67 -19.69
C MET A 634 -46.58 -78.80 -19.76
N ALA A 635 -47.23 -78.53 -18.63
CA ALA A 635 -48.67 -78.48 -18.52
C ALA A 635 -49.09 -77.33 -17.62
N ALA A 636 -50.06 -76.53 -18.06
CA ALA A 636 -50.61 -75.40 -17.33
C ALA A 636 -52.09 -75.64 -17.05
N MET A 637 -52.48 -75.53 -15.78
CA MET A 637 -53.85 -75.78 -15.32
C MET A 637 -54.27 -74.64 -14.38
N PRO A 638 -55.37 -73.92 -14.67
CA PRO A 638 -55.92 -72.94 -13.76
C PRO A 638 -56.27 -73.54 -12.39
N SER A 639 -56.07 -72.75 -11.33
CA SER A 639 -56.37 -73.17 -9.96
C SER A 639 -57.88 -73.26 -9.64
N LYS A 640 -58.74 -72.84 -10.58
CA LYS A 640 -60.19 -72.79 -10.42
C LYS A 640 -60.87 -73.42 -11.63
N ALA A 641 -61.68 -74.45 -11.37
CA ALA A 641 -62.56 -75.06 -12.38
C ALA A 641 -63.73 -74.15 -12.75
N LEU A 642 -64.13 -74.20 -14.02
CA LEU A 642 -65.41 -73.71 -14.52
C LEU A 642 -66.53 -74.50 -13.84
N ARG A 643 -67.55 -73.83 -13.32
CA ARG A 643 -68.73 -74.47 -12.71
C ARG A 643 -69.96 -74.14 -13.53
N ASP A 644 -70.87 -75.08 -13.72
CA ASP A 644 -72.19 -74.76 -14.27
C ASP A 644 -72.95 -73.84 -13.32
N SER A 645 -73.61 -72.83 -13.88
CA SER A 645 -74.42 -71.89 -13.10
C SER A 645 -75.78 -72.51 -12.80
N GLU A 646 -75.79 -73.40 -11.81
CA GLU A 646 -76.90 -73.57 -10.87
C GLU A 646 -76.30 -73.87 -9.48
N GLU A 647 -75.78 -72.82 -8.84
CA GLU A 647 -75.98 -72.48 -7.42
C GLU A 647 -75.65 -71.01 -7.16
#